data_AF-A0A929SZE7-F1
#
_entry.id   AF-A0A929SZE7-F1
#
_cell.length_a   1.000
_cell.length_b   1.000
_cell.length_c   1.000
_cell.angle_alpha   90.00
_cell.angle_beta   90.00
_cell.angle_gamma   90.00
#
_symmetry.space_group_name_H-M   'P 1'
#
loop_
_entity.id
_entity.type
_entity.pdbx_description
1 polymer ?
#
loop_
_entity_poly.entity_id
_entity_poly.type
_entity_poly.pdbx_seq_one_letter_code
_entity_poly.pdbx_strand_id
1 'polypeptide(L)'
;MHKRNFKNNYNKIQKFSIRKYSFGAASVAIASYLLFMGNGAVAANEVVIQENSIPVANTKVDEITRKEEKVLTEKKETENENKQLLNVKKKLQNYIQEIESKLANGAFSNKSEESVQLVRESLSLANNAKSSNNISEVESAYAQLITTVNTKLRNKAVEKKETPAKDTTEGKETVGIKAENTEKKSESNAIENTGVNDSRNGSKIDKDTTFRAAVNQDPKVDFTFSIPSKKEIYIYNEEHFSLEIPVYSETGKIRYATIKKGSRQRFPNVAGTDNDLDIEFGFTATVINRAETAGVTSEASQANPAKIVITGRPNDVLKKHRDYTKQETQTLNIGTRYIQVVDDQGRENLKKGDSIADPGYFYLVLKAQSKKYALRSQPTDEKISVSSLTNPTAEDLKKIKDSIQLEYSTTNEDARFADKRGTLVEHPEDVIQSVNIVGNNIVVTFTDGSTKTKPVGEIVQKNTPPTVTVPYSDVANKNVYIYSGEETDLTFTATDESKIKDLKLRGPGDINYNNATSFGLAVGKVTDSALSSGEGSVSDDKKTATIKMTGTTNLKDGQKWTSIIVAKDDNNGESAPFDGRINATTNPAERQKIEGYVEFVVKNQTSKYDIKSPEGTVSVVDPANVTTEEFEKIKEKVKIEYSQTNNDANFISKRGQSVDNQETRISTITKDANGNLVVTYKDGSTDTKPLSEFTSLNKQPAIDAVNKAAEDKIAEINANTNATEEEKAAAIQKVNADKTKALTAINDNSVTTKAALDNAKTSGITAISNDNPVVTKKDTAKAAIDTSLREKEAAIDANNALTTEEKNAAKADAKAKADVAKQAIDNATTNAAVDSAKTAGTTSVSSVTPIATAKSAAKNAIDEALKAKEAQLDARTD
;
A
#
# COMPACT_ATOMS: atom_id res chain seq x y z
N MET A 1 26.86 -76.51 -25.19
CA MET A 1 26.32 -77.67 -24.47
C MET A 1 24.85 -77.40 -24.15
N HIS A 2 23.94 -78.22 -24.69
CA HIS A 2 22.55 -78.55 -24.25
C HIS A 2 21.64 -77.44 -23.68
N LYS A 3 20.36 -77.25 -24.04
CA LYS A 3 19.43 -77.84 -25.01
C LYS A 3 18.19 -76.90 -25.00
N ARG A 4 17.65 -76.55 -26.17
CA ARG A 4 16.24 -76.15 -26.31
C ARG A 4 15.37 -77.37 -25.98
N ASN A 5 14.16 -77.17 -25.44
CA ASN A 5 12.94 -77.73 -26.06
C ASN A 5 11.62 -77.42 -25.33
N PHE A 6 10.66 -77.00 -26.18
CA PHE A 6 9.25 -77.39 -26.26
C PHE A 6 8.13 -76.75 -25.40
N LYS A 7 7.20 -76.16 -26.17
CA LYS A 7 5.73 -76.36 -26.21
C LYS A 7 4.81 -75.41 -25.41
N ASN A 8 4.23 -74.49 -26.17
CA ASN A 8 2.79 -74.20 -26.34
C ASN A 8 1.81 -74.84 -25.35
N ASN A 9 0.82 -74.07 -24.88
CA ASN A 9 -0.59 -74.34 -25.16
C ASN A 9 -1.58 -73.24 -24.70
N TYR A 10 -2.46 -72.84 -25.64
CA TYR A 10 -3.93 -72.70 -25.52
C TYR A 10 -4.54 -71.63 -24.57
N ASN A 11 -5.20 -70.59 -25.14
CA ASN A 11 -6.68 -70.42 -25.32
C ASN A 11 -7.39 -69.88 -24.05
N LYS A 12 -8.42 -69.03 -24.03
CA LYS A 12 -9.31 -68.37 -25.02
C LYS A 12 -10.37 -67.54 -24.23
N ILE A 13 -10.78 -66.38 -24.77
CA ILE A 13 -12.19 -65.87 -24.93
C ILE A 13 -12.91 -65.42 -23.62
N GLN A 14 -13.60 -64.27 -23.48
CA GLN A 14 -14.79 -63.66 -24.18
C GLN A 14 -14.86 -62.14 -23.88
N LYS A 15 -14.90 -61.19 -24.84
CA LYS A 15 -16.01 -60.68 -25.73
C LYS A 15 -17.30 -60.35 -24.96
N PHE A 16 -17.98 -59.20 -25.10
CA PHE A 16 -18.51 -58.52 -26.30
C PHE A 16 -18.85 -57.02 -26.02
N SER A 17 -18.48 -56.09 -26.91
CA SER A 17 -19.30 -55.39 -27.94
C SER A 17 -20.04 -54.11 -27.48
N ILE A 18 -19.65 -52.96 -28.03
CA ILE A 18 -20.44 -51.71 -28.04
C ILE A 18 -20.64 -51.28 -29.50
N ARG A 19 -21.89 -50.99 -29.88
CA ARG A 19 -22.25 -50.30 -31.14
C ARG A 19 -23.06 -49.02 -30.82
N LYS A 20 -22.56 -47.93 -31.40
CA LYS A 20 -23.12 -46.59 -31.75
C LYS A 20 -24.62 -46.31 -31.51
N TYR A 21 -24.98 -45.10 -31.05
CA TYR A 21 -25.36 -43.92 -31.86
C TYR A 21 -25.77 -42.70 -30.99
N SER A 22 -26.03 -41.57 -31.68
CA SER A 22 -26.04 -40.12 -31.37
C SER A 22 -27.33 -39.52 -30.73
N PHE A 23 -27.25 -38.19 -30.46
CA PHE A 23 -28.26 -37.17 -30.07
C PHE A 23 -28.54 -37.06 -28.56
N GLY A 24 -28.79 -35.92 -27.91
CA GLY A 24 -29.17 -34.56 -28.31
C GLY A 24 -29.36 -33.70 -27.03
N ALA A 25 -29.59 -32.39 -27.20
CA ALA A 25 -29.60 -31.35 -26.16
C ALA A 25 -30.78 -31.39 -25.16
N ALA A 26 -30.57 -30.82 -23.95
CA ALA A 26 -31.43 -29.84 -23.23
C ALA A 26 -31.40 -29.98 -21.69
N SER A 27 -30.98 -28.87 -21.06
CA SER A 27 -31.41 -28.18 -19.83
C SER A 27 -32.17 -28.86 -18.66
N VAL A 28 -31.87 -28.30 -17.47
CA VAL A 28 -32.67 -28.12 -16.23
C VAL A 28 -32.48 -29.17 -15.11
N ALA A 29 -31.87 -28.74 -14.00
CA ALA A 29 -32.47 -28.81 -12.65
C ALA A 29 -31.61 -28.04 -11.61
N ILE A 30 -32.29 -27.18 -10.85
CA ILE A 30 -31.82 -26.42 -9.68
C ILE A 30 -32.14 -27.24 -8.40
N ALA A 31 -31.40 -26.92 -7.33
CA ALA A 31 -31.58 -27.28 -5.91
C ALA A 31 -30.85 -28.57 -5.48
N SER A 32 -30.15 -28.66 -4.33
CA SER A 32 -30.37 -27.99 -3.04
C SER A 32 -29.14 -28.16 -2.13
N TYR A 33 -29.06 -27.30 -1.09
CA TYR A 33 -28.49 -27.53 0.25
C TYR A 33 -26.95 -27.51 0.43
N LEU A 34 -26.37 -26.43 1.00
CA LEU A 34 -26.20 -26.14 2.45
C LEU A 34 -25.33 -27.17 3.20
N LEU A 35 -24.27 -26.63 3.83
CA LEU A 35 -23.47 -27.10 4.98
C LEU A 35 -21.98 -27.36 4.64
N PHE A 36 -21.08 -26.45 5.04
CA PHE A 36 -20.26 -26.60 6.25
C PHE A 36 -19.26 -25.43 6.35
N MET A 37 -19.20 -24.80 7.53
CA MET A 37 -18.11 -23.90 7.92
C MET A 37 -16.83 -24.72 8.18
N GLY A 38 -15.66 -24.19 7.86
CA GLY A 38 -14.40 -24.80 8.27
C GLY A 38 -13.19 -23.93 7.94
N ASN A 39 -12.72 -23.17 8.94
CA ASN A 39 -11.35 -22.66 9.01
C ASN A 39 -10.35 -23.82 8.89
N GLY A 40 -9.23 -23.58 8.21
CA GLY A 40 -8.08 -24.49 8.26
C GLY A 40 -7.03 -24.18 7.21
N ALA A 41 -6.10 -23.29 7.56
CA ALA A 41 -4.81 -23.22 6.90
C ALA A 41 -4.04 -24.52 7.15
N VAL A 42 -3.39 -25.10 6.13
CA VAL A 42 -2.03 -25.67 6.16
C VAL A 42 -1.55 -25.78 4.72
N ALA A 43 -0.46 -25.08 4.40
CA ALA A 43 0.38 -25.37 3.25
C ALA A 43 1.42 -26.43 3.65
N ALA A 44 1.67 -27.40 2.77
CA ALA A 44 2.85 -28.24 2.81
C ALA A 44 3.34 -28.48 1.37
N ASN A 45 4.54 -28.00 1.08
CA ASN A 45 5.37 -28.37 -0.06
C ASN A 45 5.79 -29.85 0.06
N GLU A 46 5.97 -30.55 -1.06
CA GLU A 46 7.29 -31.06 -1.48
C GLU A 46 7.27 -31.87 -2.80
N VAL A 47 8.25 -31.53 -3.64
CA VAL A 47 9.16 -32.39 -4.43
C VAL A 47 8.63 -33.21 -5.63
N VAL A 48 8.94 -32.62 -6.80
CA VAL A 48 9.42 -33.14 -8.11
C VAL A 48 9.82 -34.62 -8.22
N ILE A 49 9.30 -35.29 -9.27
CA ILE A 49 10.06 -36.26 -10.11
C ILE A 49 9.75 -35.97 -11.59
N GLN A 50 10.82 -35.78 -12.37
CA GLN A 50 10.83 -35.72 -13.85
C GLN A 50 10.78 -37.13 -14.44
N GLU A 51 10.06 -37.32 -15.56
CA GLU A 51 10.50 -38.25 -16.59
C GLU A 51 10.16 -37.74 -18.01
N ASN A 52 11.18 -37.85 -18.86
CA ASN A 52 11.24 -37.42 -20.26
C ASN A 52 10.35 -38.27 -21.17
N SER A 53 9.71 -37.64 -22.17
CA SER A 53 9.34 -38.31 -23.44
C SER A 53 9.20 -37.27 -24.56
N ILE A 54 9.97 -37.46 -25.61
CA ILE A 54 10.01 -36.70 -26.87
C ILE A 54 8.70 -36.91 -27.65
N PRO A 55 8.23 -35.93 -28.44
CA PRO A 55 7.94 -36.28 -29.85
C PRO A 55 8.38 -35.22 -30.88
N VAL A 56 8.68 -35.76 -32.06
CA VAL A 56 9.11 -35.12 -33.30
C VAL A 56 7.96 -34.35 -33.98
N ALA A 57 8.36 -33.32 -34.72
CA ALA A 57 7.59 -32.31 -35.45
C ALA A 57 6.54 -32.82 -36.45
N ASN A 58 5.36 -32.20 -36.47
CA ASN A 58 4.95 -31.11 -37.38
C ASN A 58 3.41 -31.10 -37.50
N THR A 59 2.77 -29.95 -37.27
CA THR A 59 1.90 -29.21 -38.23
C THR A 59 1.21 -28.07 -37.49
N LYS A 60 1.39 -26.85 -38.01
CA LYS A 60 0.73 -25.61 -37.59
C LYS A 60 -0.80 -25.71 -37.72
N VAL A 61 -1.49 -25.83 -36.59
CA VAL A 61 -2.79 -25.19 -36.29
C VAL A 61 -2.79 -25.00 -34.76
N ASP A 62 -3.38 -23.92 -34.24
CA ASP A 62 -3.52 -23.56 -32.81
C ASP A 62 -2.45 -22.64 -32.18
N GLU A 63 -2.17 -21.51 -32.83
CA GLU A 63 -1.68 -20.30 -32.13
C GLU A 63 -2.80 -19.28 -31.80
N ILE A 64 -4.05 -19.57 -32.21
CA ILE A 64 -5.22 -18.72 -31.90
C ILE A 64 -5.91 -19.22 -30.62
N THR A 65 -5.91 -20.52 -30.35
CA THR A 65 -6.67 -21.14 -29.26
C THR A 65 -5.99 -21.03 -27.88
N ARG A 66 -4.65 -20.86 -27.82
CA ARG A 66 -3.91 -20.62 -26.55
C ARG A 66 -3.90 -19.16 -26.09
N LYS A 67 -4.13 -18.21 -27.00
CA LYS A 67 -4.35 -16.79 -26.63
C LYS A 67 -5.77 -16.58 -26.12
N GLU A 68 -6.75 -17.30 -26.67
CA GLU A 68 -8.13 -17.22 -26.20
C GLU A 68 -8.33 -17.85 -24.82
N GLU A 69 -7.65 -18.94 -24.47
CA GLU A 69 -7.77 -19.53 -23.11
C GLU A 69 -7.12 -18.68 -22.00
N LYS A 70 -6.02 -17.97 -22.29
CA LYS A 70 -5.35 -17.08 -21.33
C LYS A 70 -6.11 -15.75 -21.14
N VAL A 71 -6.67 -15.22 -22.22
CA VAL A 71 -7.53 -14.03 -22.18
C VAL A 71 -8.90 -14.33 -21.52
N LEU A 72 -9.40 -15.57 -21.59
CA LEU A 72 -10.64 -15.99 -20.93
C LEU A 72 -10.48 -16.32 -19.44
N THR A 73 -9.27 -16.68 -18.98
CA THR A 73 -8.95 -16.84 -17.55
C THR A 73 -8.68 -15.50 -16.88
N GLU A 74 -7.90 -14.61 -17.51
CA GLU A 74 -7.68 -13.25 -17.01
C GLU A 74 -8.99 -12.43 -17.00
N LYS A 75 -9.85 -12.54 -18.04
CA LYS A 75 -11.19 -11.90 -18.01
C LYS A 75 -12.08 -12.42 -16.89
N LYS A 76 -12.03 -13.71 -16.55
CA LYS A 76 -12.87 -14.30 -15.48
C LYS A 76 -12.43 -13.89 -14.08
N GLU A 77 -11.13 -13.71 -13.84
CA GLU A 77 -10.62 -13.18 -12.58
C GLU A 77 -10.95 -11.69 -12.42
N THR A 78 -10.76 -10.88 -13.46
CA THR A 78 -11.15 -9.45 -13.42
C THR A 78 -12.66 -9.25 -13.34
N GLU A 79 -13.50 -10.14 -13.92
CA GLU A 79 -14.96 -10.10 -13.75
C GLU A 79 -15.40 -10.45 -12.32
N ASN A 80 -14.67 -11.34 -11.64
CA ASN A 80 -14.99 -11.75 -10.28
C ASN A 80 -14.58 -10.68 -9.26
N GLU A 81 -13.42 -10.06 -9.43
CA GLU A 81 -12.97 -8.91 -8.62
C GLU A 81 -13.88 -7.68 -8.83
N ASN A 82 -14.29 -7.38 -10.07
CA ASN A 82 -15.24 -6.30 -10.33
C ASN A 82 -16.62 -6.57 -9.74
N LYS A 83 -17.10 -7.83 -9.75
CA LYS A 83 -18.34 -8.22 -9.05
C LYS A 83 -18.20 -8.10 -7.53
N GLN A 84 -17.06 -8.46 -6.97
CA GLN A 84 -16.79 -8.33 -5.54
C GLN A 84 -16.74 -6.87 -5.09
N LEU A 85 -16.01 -6.01 -5.82
CA LEU A 85 -15.96 -4.57 -5.56
C LEU A 85 -17.35 -3.92 -5.62
N LEU A 86 -18.15 -4.28 -6.63
CA LEU A 86 -19.53 -3.78 -6.76
C LEU A 86 -20.41 -4.21 -5.58
N ASN A 87 -20.22 -5.43 -5.06
CA ASN A 87 -20.97 -5.93 -3.91
C ASN A 87 -20.59 -5.22 -2.61
N VAL A 88 -19.28 -4.99 -2.37
CA VAL A 88 -18.80 -4.27 -1.19
C VAL A 88 -19.23 -2.80 -1.24
N LYS A 89 -19.15 -2.14 -2.41
CA LYS A 89 -19.65 -0.77 -2.60
C LYS A 89 -21.14 -0.65 -2.28
N LYS A 90 -21.97 -1.60 -2.74
CA LYS A 90 -23.40 -1.64 -2.42
C LYS A 90 -23.67 -1.82 -0.92
N LYS A 91 -22.90 -2.67 -0.23
CA LYS A 91 -23.03 -2.84 1.23
C LYS A 91 -22.70 -1.54 1.98
N LEU A 92 -21.59 -0.90 1.63
CA LEU A 92 -21.18 0.38 2.22
C LEU A 92 -22.23 1.46 1.98
N GLN A 93 -22.71 1.59 0.74
CA GLN A 93 -23.69 2.60 0.35
C GLN A 93 -25.04 2.42 1.06
N ASN A 94 -25.52 1.18 1.19
CA ASN A 94 -26.76 0.89 1.92
C ASN A 94 -26.63 1.24 3.42
N TYR A 95 -25.49 0.90 4.03
CA TYR A 95 -25.27 1.17 5.46
C TYR A 95 -25.08 2.67 5.74
N ILE A 96 -24.38 3.40 4.86
CA ILE A 96 -24.32 4.87 4.90
C ILE A 96 -25.73 5.46 4.90
N GLN A 97 -26.59 5.05 3.96
CA GLN A 97 -27.98 5.54 3.88
C GLN A 97 -28.80 5.21 5.13
N GLU A 98 -28.61 4.03 5.70
CA GLU A 98 -29.27 3.63 6.95
C GLU A 98 -28.90 4.55 8.12
N ILE A 99 -27.60 4.85 8.28
CA ILE A 99 -27.12 5.70 9.38
C ILE A 99 -27.48 7.18 9.16
N GLU A 100 -27.40 7.69 7.92
CA GLU A 100 -27.85 9.05 7.58
C GLU A 100 -29.35 9.22 7.86
N SER A 101 -30.17 8.22 7.53
CA SER A 101 -31.61 8.21 7.84
C SER A 101 -31.87 8.18 9.35
N LYS A 102 -31.13 7.37 10.11
CA LYS A 102 -31.22 7.33 11.59
C LYS A 102 -30.81 8.66 12.23
N LEU A 103 -29.79 9.34 11.69
CA LEU A 103 -29.38 10.68 12.12
C LEU A 103 -30.47 11.72 11.83
N ALA A 104 -31.01 11.73 10.61
CA ALA A 104 -32.04 12.68 10.19
C ALA A 104 -33.35 12.52 10.97
N ASN A 105 -33.73 11.27 11.31
CA ASN A 105 -34.92 10.95 12.09
C ASN A 105 -34.73 11.11 13.60
N GLY A 106 -33.59 11.63 14.07
CA GLY A 106 -33.33 11.87 15.48
C GLY A 106 -33.18 10.59 16.33
N ALA A 107 -32.89 9.44 15.73
CA ALA A 107 -32.74 8.15 16.44
C ALA A 107 -31.57 8.16 17.45
N PHE A 108 -30.62 9.08 17.27
CA PHE A 108 -29.48 9.28 18.18
C PHE A 108 -29.63 10.52 19.09
N SER A 109 -30.82 11.10 19.21
CA SER A 109 -31.09 12.30 20.03
C SER A 109 -30.77 12.13 21.52
N ASN A 110 -30.82 10.89 22.02
CA ASN A 110 -30.45 10.50 23.39
C ASN A 110 -28.96 10.15 23.57
N LYS A 111 -28.13 10.33 22.53
CA LYS A 111 -26.68 10.08 22.55
C LYS A 111 -25.88 11.38 22.72
N SER A 112 -24.70 11.31 23.34
CA SER A 112 -23.86 12.49 23.58
C SER A 112 -23.45 13.15 22.27
N GLU A 113 -23.39 14.48 22.26
CA GLU A 113 -23.02 15.29 21.08
C GLU A 113 -21.69 14.80 20.48
N GLU A 114 -20.71 14.52 21.33
CA GLU A 114 -19.37 14.02 20.99
C GLU A 114 -19.42 12.64 20.30
N SER A 115 -20.22 11.71 20.81
CA SER A 115 -20.32 10.37 20.22
C SER A 115 -21.08 10.36 18.89
N VAL A 116 -22.08 11.24 18.76
CA VAL A 116 -22.78 11.47 17.50
C VAL A 116 -21.85 12.15 16.48
N GLN A 117 -20.95 13.03 16.93
CA GLN A 117 -19.96 13.69 16.07
C GLN A 117 -18.93 12.69 15.51
N LEU A 118 -18.43 11.75 16.33
CA LEU A 118 -17.57 10.66 15.87
C LEU A 118 -18.25 9.78 14.80
N VAL A 119 -19.56 9.55 14.94
CA VAL A 119 -20.34 8.83 13.92
C VAL A 119 -20.40 9.65 12.63
N ARG A 120 -20.61 10.97 12.68
CA ARG A 120 -20.61 11.84 11.47
C ARG A 120 -19.25 11.87 10.76
N GLU A 121 -18.15 11.88 11.50
CA GLU A 121 -16.79 11.85 10.96
C GLU A 121 -16.49 10.51 10.26
N SER A 122 -16.83 9.39 10.90
CA SER A 122 -16.70 8.06 10.29
C SER A 122 -17.59 7.91 9.04
N LEU A 123 -18.76 8.56 9.03
CA LEU A 123 -19.66 8.60 7.90
C LEU A 123 -19.10 9.42 6.72
N SER A 124 -18.38 10.51 7.00
CA SER A 124 -17.67 11.29 5.99
C SER A 124 -16.55 10.48 5.32
N LEU A 125 -15.74 9.76 6.11
CA LEU A 125 -14.70 8.87 5.61
C LEU A 125 -15.27 7.72 4.76
N ALA A 126 -16.34 7.10 5.23
CA ALA A 126 -17.08 6.08 4.48
C ALA A 126 -17.67 6.61 3.16
N ASN A 127 -18.18 7.84 3.16
CA ASN A 127 -18.69 8.51 1.96
C ASN A 127 -17.58 8.83 0.93
N ASN A 128 -16.35 9.08 1.36
CA ASN A 128 -15.21 9.24 0.46
C ASN A 128 -14.78 7.90 -0.15
N ALA A 129 -14.74 6.84 0.68
CA ALA A 129 -14.32 5.51 0.26
C ALA A 129 -15.27 4.83 -0.75
N LYS A 130 -16.55 5.22 -0.82
CA LYS A 130 -17.52 4.62 -1.78
C LYS A 130 -17.13 4.75 -3.25
N SER A 131 -16.30 5.76 -3.57
CA SER A 131 -15.78 5.99 -4.92
C SER A 131 -14.44 5.29 -5.20
N SER A 132 -13.79 4.69 -4.19
CA SER A 132 -12.49 4.01 -4.34
C SER A 132 -12.60 2.77 -5.24
N ASN A 133 -11.56 2.47 -6.00
CA ASN A 133 -11.47 1.24 -6.81
C ASN A 133 -10.72 0.11 -6.09
N ASN A 134 -10.34 0.30 -4.83
CA ASN A 134 -9.64 -0.69 -4.01
C ASN A 134 -10.62 -1.40 -3.06
N ILE A 135 -10.78 -2.72 -3.20
CA ILE A 135 -11.71 -3.52 -2.38
C ILE A 135 -11.40 -3.40 -0.89
N SER A 136 -10.12 -3.51 -0.50
CA SER A 136 -9.71 -3.47 0.91
C SER A 136 -9.98 -2.10 1.55
N GLU A 137 -9.91 -1.02 0.78
CA GLU A 137 -10.24 0.33 1.26
C GLU A 137 -11.74 0.48 1.54
N VAL A 138 -12.60 -0.02 0.63
CA VAL A 138 -14.05 -0.01 0.81
C VAL A 138 -14.48 -0.93 1.97
N GLU A 139 -13.86 -2.10 2.12
CA GLU A 139 -14.12 -3.03 3.23
C GLU A 139 -13.67 -2.46 4.58
N SER A 140 -12.50 -1.82 4.63
CA SER A 140 -11.99 -1.17 5.83
C SER A 140 -12.89 -0.02 6.27
N ALA A 141 -13.31 0.84 5.34
CA ALA A 141 -14.24 1.94 5.62
C ALA A 141 -15.61 1.43 6.10
N TYR A 142 -16.11 0.34 5.51
CA TYR A 142 -17.35 -0.31 5.95
C TYR A 142 -17.23 -0.87 7.38
N ALA A 143 -16.15 -1.59 7.68
CA ALA A 143 -15.89 -2.13 9.01
C ALA A 143 -15.73 -1.03 10.07
N GLN A 144 -15.00 0.04 9.74
CA GLN A 144 -14.82 1.19 10.63
C GLN A 144 -16.13 1.91 10.95
N LEU A 145 -17.00 2.11 9.96
CA LEU A 145 -18.31 2.72 10.17
C LEU A 145 -19.20 1.85 11.09
N ILE A 146 -19.22 0.53 10.86
CA ILE A 146 -19.94 -0.42 11.73
C ILE A 146 -19.41 -0.35 13.17
N THR A 147 -18.09 -0.43 13.35
CA THR A 147 -17.48 -0.40 14.68
C THR A 147 -17.76 0.92 15.39
N THR A 148 -17.69 2.05 14.69
CA THR A 148 -17.96 3.36 15.28
C THR A 148 -19.41 3.48 15.73
N VAL A 149 -20.37 3.10 14.87
CA VAL A 149 -21.81 3.13 15.20
C VAL A 149 -22.14 2.20 16.37
N ASN A 150 -21.60 0.98 16.38
CA ASN A 150 -21.97 -0.02 17.39
C ASN A 150 -21.27 0.18 18.74
N THR A 151 -20.06 0.75 18.77
CA THR A 151 -19.22 0.76 19.99
C THR A 151 -18.94 2.15 20.55
N LYS A 152 -19.05 3.21 19.73
CA LYS A 152 -18.65 4.58 20.14
C LYS A 152 -19.83 5.48 20.48
N LEU A 153 -21.07 5.11 20.14
CA LEU A 153 -22.28 5.82 20.58
C LEU A 153 -22.49 5.70 22.09
N ARG A 154 -22.51 6.84 22.80
CA ARG A 154 -22.71 6.92 24.26
C ARG A 154 -23.98 7.69 24.57
N ASN A 155 -24.73 7.29 25.60
CA ASN A 155 -25.93 8.05 26.02
C ASN A 155 -25.53 9.44 26.55
N LYS A 156 -26.39 10.46 26.37
CA LYS A 156 -26.21 11.77 27.03
C LYS A 156 -26.11 11.56 28.54
N ALA A 157 -25.15 12.22 29.18
CA ALA A 157 -25.10 12.29 30.62
C ALA A 157 -26.38 12.99 31.11
N VAL A 158 -27.08 12.39 32.08
CA VAL A 158 -28.21 13.04 32.73
C VAL A 158 -27.64 14.15 33.61
N GLU A 159 -27.74 15.39 33.15
CA GLU A 159 -27.48 16.56 33.98
C GLU A 159 -28.50 16.61 35.11
N LYS A 160 -28.04 16.42 36.35
CA LYS A 160 -28.68 17.01 37.52
C LYS A 160 -28.57 18.52 37.35
N LYS A 161 -29.65 19.14 36.89
CA LYS A 161 -29.77 20.58 36.78
C LYS A 161 -30.04 21.15 38.17
N GLU A 162 -29.01 21.72 38.80
CA GLU A 162 -29.21 22.73 39.84
C GLU A 162 -29.92 23.93 39.22
N THR A 163 -30.94 24.43 39.92
CA THR A 163 -31.63 25.67 39.58
C THR A 163 -31.06 26.80 40.44
N PRO A 164 -30.72 27.96 39.86
CA PRO A 164 -30.47 29.17 40.63
C PRO A 164 -31.78 29.78 41.15
N ALA A 165 -31.67 30.46 42.28
CA ALA A 165 -32.76 31.18 42.91
C ALA A 165 -33.21 32.43 42.12
N LYS A 166 -34.51 32.74 42.29
CA LYS A 166 -35.18 34.05 42.25
C LYS A 166 -35.78 34.50 40.91
N ASP A 167 -37.09 34.38 40.76
CA ASP A 167 -38.06 35.49 40.95
C ASP A 167 -39.50 34.95 40.83
N THR A 168 -40.42 35.43 41.66
CA THR A 168 -41.82 34.99 41.72
C THR A 168 -42.75 36.18 41.51
N THR A 169 -43.43 36.24 40.37
CA THR A 169 -44.73 36.88 40.09
C THR A 169 -44.93 36.73 38.57
N GLU A 170 -46.00 36.21 37.96
CA GLU A 170 -47.44 36.09 38.24
C GLU A 170 -47.99 34.89 37.42
N GLY A 171 -49.21 34.42 37.75
CA GLY A 171 -50.12 33.85 36.73
C GLY A 171 -50.49 32.37 36.83
N LYS A 172 -51.65 32.13 37.47
CA LYS A 172 -52.63 31.02 37.33
C LYS A 172 -52.67 30.34 35.94
N GLU A 173 -53.05 29.07 35.74
CA GLU A 173 -54.26 28.32 36.16
C GLU A 173 -54.04 26.81 35.84
N THR A 174 -54.13 25.88 36.80
CA THR A 174 -55.25 24.94 37.12
C THR A 174 -55.34 23.58 36.39
N VAL A 175 -55.63 22.57 37.25
CA VAL A 175 -56.34 21.27 37.12
C VAL A 175 -55.63 20.07 36.48
N GLY A 176 -55.53 18.98 37.27
CA GLY A 176 -55.33 17.62 36.76
C GLY A 176 -54.92 16.59 37.81
N ILE A 177 -55.83 16.27 38.74
CA ILE A 177 -55.68 15.23 39.78
C ILE A 177 -55.52 13.83 39.17
N LYS A 178 -54.54 13.02 39.65
CA LYS A 178 -54.80 11.64 40.09
C LYS A 178 -53.66 11.08 40.96
N ALA A 179 -54.07 10.31 41.96
CA ALA A 179 -53.33 9.88 43.15
C ALA A 179 -52.75 8.47 43.04
N GLU A 180 -51.75 8.18 43.89
CA GLU A 180 -51.40 6.88 44.50
C GLU A 180 -50.34 7.19 45.59
N ASN A 181 -50.62 7.12 46.90
CA ASN A 181 -50.53 5.94 47.79
C ASN A 181 -49.38 4.99 47.37
N THR A 182 -48.43 4.55 48.19
CA THR A 182 -48.35 4.34 49.65
C THR A 182 -46.92 3.86 49.94
N GLU A 183 -46.24 4.38 50.97
CA GLU A 183 -45.58 3.60 52.04
C GLU A 183 -44.56 4.43 52.84
N LYS A 184 -44.62 4.21 54.16
CA LYS A 184 -43.86 4.87 55.23
C LYS A 184 -42.47 4.26 55.41
N LYS A 185 -41.52 5.11 55.84
CA LYS A 185 -40.55 4.80 56.91
C LYS A 185 -40.63 5.95 57.92
N SER A 186 -41.27 5.75 59.07
CA SER A 186 -40.70 5.17 60.30
C SER A 186 -39.45 5.91 60.74
N GLU A 187 -39.67 6.90 61.61
CA GLU A 187 -38.95 7.19 62.86
C GLU A 187 -38.99 8.69 63.13
N SER A 188 -39.93 9.11 63.98
CA SER A 188 -39.71 10.30 64.81
C SER A 188 -40.52 10.18 66.07
N ASN A 189 -39.80 10.40 67.17
CA ASN A 189 -40.16 10.06 68.53
C ASN A 189 -41.34 10.89 69.02
N ALA A 190 -42.28 10.18 69.65
CA ALA A 190 -43.30 10.78 70.47
C ALA A 190 -42.65 11.57 71.61
N ILE A 191 -42.91 12.87 71.65
CA ILE A 191 -42.82 13.69 72.86
C ILE A 191 -44.24 14.14 73.21
N GLU A 192 -44.50 14.09 74.50
CA GLU A 192 -45.78 13.90 75.15
C GLU A 192 -46.81 15.03 74.97
N ASN A 193 -48.07 14.58 74.86
CA ASN A 193 -49.29 15.33 75.14
C ASN A 193 -49.27 15.89 76.58
N THR A 194 -49.06 17.20 76.76
CA THR A 194 -49.50 17.89 77.98
C THR A 194 -50.03 19.28 77.64
N GLY A 195 -51.34 19.40 77.47
CA GLY A 195 -52.06 20.69 77.32
C GLY A 195 -52.99 20.75 76.12
N VAL A 196 -54.21 20.22 76.26
CA VAL A 196 -55.14 20.09 75.12
C VAL A 196 -56.52 20.75 75.25
N ASN A 197 -56.87 21.40 76.36
CA ASN A 197 -58.19 22.04 76.51
C ASN A 197 -58.08 23.51 76.97
N ASP A 198 -58.91 24.39 76.40
CA ASP A 198 -59.09 25.77 76.89
C ASP A 198 -59.64 25.73 78.33
N SER A 199 -59.00 26.44 79.25
CA SER A 199 -59.32 26.44 80.68
C SER A 199 -60.67 27.09 81.02
N ARG A 200 -61.32 27.76 80.07
CA ARG A 200 -62.63 28.42 80.26
C ARG A 200 -63.82 27.55 79.85
N ASN A 201 -63.62 26.58 78.96
CA ASN A 201 -64.73 25.80 78.39
C ASN A 201 -64.43 24.33 78.05
N GLY A 202 -63.21 23.84 78.30
CA GLY A 202 -62.87 22.42 78.17
C GLY A 202 -62.84 21.88 76.74
N SER A 203 -62.96 22.71 75.70
CA SER A 203 -62.93 22.25 74.31
C SER A 203 -61.50 22.07 73.77
N LYS A 204 -61.33 21.08 72.90
CA LYS A 204 -60.04 20.70 72.30
C LYS A 204 -59.57 21.76 71.30
N ILE A 205 -58.40 22.36 71.52
CA ILE A 205 -57.84 23.39 70.62
C ILE A 205 -57.19 22.72 69.40
N ASP A 206 -57.56 23.17 68.19
CA ASP A 206 -57.03 22.69 66.91
C ASP A 206 -55.52 22.93 66.76
N LYS A 207 -54.82 22.02 66.06
CA LYS A 207 -53.35 21.95 66.02
C LYS A 207 -52.69 23.16 65.33
N ASP A 208 -53.40 23.86 64.46
CA ASP A 208 -52.89 24.97 63.66
C ASP A 208 -53.64 26.29 63.94
N THR A 209 -53.49 26.79 65.17
CA THR A 209 -53.95 28.14 65.54
C THR A 209 -52.77 29.01 65.93
N THR A 210 -52.72 30.25 65.43
CA THR A 210 -51.67 31.27 65.68
C THR A 210 -51.59 31.76 67.14
N PHE A 211 -52.30 31.10 68.06
CA PHE A 211 -52.36 31.41 69.49
C PHE A 211 -51.65 30.37 70.38
N ARG A 212 -51.00 29.35 69.80
CA ARG A 212 -49.99 28.57 70.52
C ARG A 212 -48.65 29.29 70.40
N ALA A 213 -48.11 29.80 71.51
CA ALA A 213 -46.69 30.14 71.55
C ALA A 213 -45.91 28.89 71.11
N ALA A 214 -45.09 29.01 70.06
CA ALA A 214 -44.20 27.92 69.67
C ALA A 214 -43.44 27.49 70.92
N VAL A 215 -43.46 26.18 71.23
CA VAL A 215 -42.61 25.65 72.30
C VAL A 215 -41.19 25.82 71.80
N ASN A 216 -40.59 26.92 72.25
CA ASN A 216 -39.26 27.32 71.86
C ASN A 216 -38.34 26.14 72.27
N GLN A 217 -37.63 25.56 71.30
CA GLN A 217 -36.76 24.40 71.54
C GLN A 217 -35.42 24.83 72.11
N ASP A 218 -34.74 23.92 72.80
CA ASP A 218 -33.36 24.15 73.22
C ASP A 218 -32.47 24.48 72.01
N PRO A 219 -31.38 25.25 72.21
CA PRO A 219 -30.42 25.50 71.15
C PRO A 219 -29.85 24.18 70.59
N LYS A 220 -29.49 24.18 69.31
CA LYS A 220 -29.14 22.98 68.54
C LYS A 220 -27.67 23.03 68.10
N VAL A 221 -27.10 21.83 67.94
CA VAL A 221 -25.75 21.57 67.43
C VAL A 221 -25.94 20.67 66.21
N ASP A 222 -25.45 21.09 65.05
CA ASP A 222 -25.79 20.43 63.78
C ASP A 222 -24.54 20.16 62.94
N PHE A 223 -24.06 18.92 62.97
CA PHE A 223 -22.92 18.47 62.19
C PHE A 223 -23.00 16.96 61.92
N THR A 224 -22.31 16.52 60.87
CA THR A 224 -22.27 15.12 60.48
C THR A 224 -21.23 14.36 61.28
N PHE A 225 -21.65 13.26 61.92
CA PHE A 225 -20.75 12.32 62.58
C PHE A 225 -20.04 11.41 61.58
N SER A 226 -18.83 10.97 61.90
CA SER A 226 -18.19 9.89 61.18
C SER A 226 -18.95 8.58 61.33
N ILE A 227 -19.35 8.26 62.56
CA ILE A 227 -20.24 7.14 62.88
C ILE A 227 -21.44 7.65 63.67
N PRO A 228 -22.58 7.95 63.02
CA PRO A 228 -23.74 8.54 63.68
C PRO A 228 -24.29 7.73 64.85
N SER A 229 -24.36 6.40 64.73
CA SER A 229 -24.87 5.51 65.79
C SER A 229 -24.01 5.52 67.06
N LYS A 230 -22.74 5.91 66.95
CA LYS A 230 -21.80 6.01 68.08
C LYS A 230 -21.45 7.45 68.45
N LYS A 231 -21.96 8.44 67.71
CA LYS A 231 -21.57 9.85 67.78
C LYS A 231 -20.05 10.06 67.74
N GLU A 232 -19.35 9.26 66.93
CA GLU A 232 -17.90 9.36 66.76
C GLU A 232 -17.53 10.33 65.64
N ILE A 233 -16.41 11.03 65.83
CA ILE A 233 -15.75 11.88 64.86
C ILE A 233 -14.33 11.34 64.66
N TYR A 234 -14.04 10.95 63.43
CA TYR A 234 -12.74 10.42 63.07
C TYR A 234 -11.77 11.55 62.80
N ILE A 235 -10.55 11.36 63.25
CA ILE A 235 -9.43 12.20 62.88
C ILE A 235 -8.28 11.28 62.46
N TYR A 236 -7.35 11.78 61.67
CA TYR A 236 -6.35 10.95 61.02
C TYR A 236 -4.94 11.33 61.47
N ASN A 237 -4.09 10.32 61.69
CA ASN A 237 -2.71 10.51 62.10
C ASN A 237 -1.99 11.47 61.14
N GLU A 238 -1.14 12.35 61.69
CA GLU A 238 -0.30 13.29 60.93
C GLU A 238 -1.06 14.25 59.98
N GLU A 239 -2.39 14.24 59.97
CA GLU A 239 -3.17 15.17 59.16
C GLU A 239 -3.67 16.35 59.99
N HIS A 240 -3.71 17.52 59.38
CA HIS A 240 -4.39 18.66 59.96
C HIS A 240 -5.90 18.44 59.89
N PHE A 241 -6.55 18.50 61.04
CA PHE A 241 -7.99 18.35 61.17
C PHE A 241 -8.64 19.73 61.33
N SER A 242 -9.77 19.93 60.65
CA SER A 242 -10.68 21.05 60.91
C SER A 242 -12.11 20.55 60.82
N LEU A 243 -12.91 20.84 61.85
CA LEU A 243 -14.34 20.55 61.89
C LEU A 243 -15.08 21.79 62.36
N GLU A 244 -15.93 22.30 61.48
CA GLU A 244 -16.89 23.32 61.84
C GLU A 244 -18.14 22.67 62.41
N ILE A 245 -18.56 23.14 63.58
CA ILE A 245 -19.76 22.69 64.28
C ILE A 245 -20.73 23.88 64.36
N PRO A 246 -21.70 23.93 63.44
CA PRO A 246 -22.83 24.85 63.51
C PRO A 246 -23.60 24.73 64.83
N VAL A 247 -23.84 25.89 65.44
CA VAL A 247 -24.68 26.04 66.63
C VAL A 247 -25.68 27.17 66.41
N TYR A 248 -26.93 26.94 66.80
CA TYR A 248 -28.00 27.93 66.62
C TYR A 248 -29.11 27.81 67.66
N SER A 249 -29.92 28.86 67.77
CA SER A 249 -31.16 28.89 68.54
C SER A 249 -32.34 29.26 67.64
N GLU A 250 -33.54 28.81 67.99
CA GLU A 250 -34.79 29.22 67.32
C GLU A 250 -35.10 30.71 67.55
N THR A 251 -34.54 31.31 68.60
CA THR A 251 -34.58 32.77 68.83
C THR A 251 -33.65 33.56 67.91
N GLY A 252 -32.77 32.87 67.17
CA GLY A 252 -31.76 33.49 66.31
C GLY A 252 -30.54 34.02 67.06
N LYS A 253 -30.49 33.93 68.40
CA LYS A 253 -29.37 34.43 69.22
C LYS A 253 -28.93 33.42 70.26
N ILE A 254 -27.63 33.42 70.56
CA ILE A 254 -27.05 32.63 71.65
C ILE A 254 -26.29 33.52 72.62
N ARG A 255 -26.35 33.20 73.92
CA ARG A 255 -25.51 33.83 74.93
C ARG A 255 -24.07 33.41 74.78
N TYR A 256 -23.83 32.10 74.74
CA TYR A 256 -22.49 31.55 74.56
C TYR A 256 -22.56 30.13 73.98
N ALA A 257 -21.46 29.72 73.35
CA ALA A 257 -21.22 28.33 72.98
C ALA A 257 -19.79 27.94 73.31
N THR A 258 -19.60 26.76 73.88
CA THR A 258 -18.30 26.27 74.33
C THR A 258 -18.21 24.75 74.21
N ILE A 259 -16.99 24.22 74.32
CA ILE A 259 -16.72 22.78 74.35
C ILE A 259 -16.21 22.37 75.72
N LYS A 260 -16.69 21.23 76.21
CA LYS A 260 -16.37 20.65 77.51
C LYS A 260 -15.89 19.21 77.37
N LYS A 261 -15.07 18.74 78.32
CA LYS A 261 -14.71 17.31 78.43
C LYS A 261 -15.72 16.55 79.28
N GLY A 262 -15.48 15.26 79.46
CA GLY A 262 -16.28 14.36 80.31
C GLY A 262 -16.75 15.02 81.61
N SER A 263 -17.99 14.73 82.01
CA SER A 263 -18.59 15.29 83.23
C SER A 263 -18.70 16.82 83.22
N ARG A 264 -18.94 17.43 82.05
CA ARG A 264 -19.05 18.89 81.83
C ARG A 264 -17.84 19.71 82.29
N GLN A 265 -16.66 19.11 82.43
CA GLN A 265 -15.45 19.82 82.86
C GLN A 265 -14.99 20.82 81.78
N ARG A 266 -14.55 22.01 82.21
CA ARG A 266 -14.00 23.03 81.31
C ARG A 266 -12.60 22.61 80.83
N PHE A 267 -12.31 22.92 79.58
CA PHE A 267 -10.94 22.87 79.06
C PHE A 267 -10.17 24.15 79.45
N PRO A 268 -8.84 24.09 79.57
CA PRO A 268 -8.03 25.28 79.75
C PRO A 268 -8.06 26.18 78.51
N ASN A 269 -7.85 27.48 78.70
CA ASN A 269 -7.68 28.42 77.60
C ASN A 269 -6.33 28.22 76.93
N VAL A 270 -6.25 28.43 75.62
CA VAL A 270 -4.96 28.57 74.94
C VAL A 270 -4.32 29.88 75.39
N ALA A 271 -3.06 29.84 75.79
CA ALA A 271 -2.35 31.03 76.25
C ALA A 271 -2.25 32.08 75.12
N GLY A 272 -2.61 33.32 75.43
CA GLY A 272 -2.56 34.43 74.47
C GLY A 272 -3.73 34.52 73.50
N THR A 273 -4.80 33.72 73.67
CA THR A 273 -6.01 33.83 72.84
C THR A 273 -7.26 34.15 73.65
N ASP A 274 -8.12 34.99 73.07
CA ASP A 274 -9.35 35.45 73.73
C ASP A 274 -10.51 34.47 73.59
N ASN A 275 -10.48 33.58 72.58
CA ASN A 275 -11.61 32.70 72.25
C ASN A 275 -11.25 31.24 71.89
N ASP A 276 -10.04 30.74 72.16
CA ASP A 276 -9.70 29.33 71.93
C ASP A 276 -9.45 28.52 73.21
N LEU A 277 -9.89 27.26 73.21
CA LEU A 277 -9.65 26.27 74.26
C LEU A 277 -8.63 25.24 73.77
N ASP A 278 -7.69 24.87 74.63
CA ASP A 278 -6.85 23.68 74.42
C ASP A 278 -7.66 22.46 74.79
N ILE A 279 -8.13 21.73 73.77
CA ILE A 279 -8.96 20.54 73.94
C ILE A 279 -8.13 19.26 74.01
N GLU A 280 -6.87 19.40 74.43
CA GLU A 280 -5.84 18.39 74.66
C GLU A 280 -5.33 17.76 73.35
N PHE A 281 -4.18 17.08 73.45
CA PHE A 281 -3.59 16.25 72.38
C PHE A 281 -3.25 16.95 71.06
N GLY A 282 -3.08 18.27 71.09
CA GLY A 282 -2.70 19.08 69.92
C GLY A 282 -3.89 19.66 69.15
N PHE A 283 -5.08 19.61 69.74
CA PHE A 283 -6.29 20.20 69.17
C PHE A 283 -6.75 21.40 69.98
N THR A 284 -7.30 22.38 69.27
CA THR A 284 -7.91 23.57 69.84
C THR A 284 -9.35 23.70 69.36
N ALA A 285 -10.17 24.44 70.09
CA ALA A 285 -11.53 24.73 69.70
C ALA A 285 -11.90 26.19 69.99
N THR A 286 -12.57 26.84 69.04
CA THR A 286 -13.10 28.19 69.27
C THR A 286 -14.25 28.19 70.27
N VAL A 287 -14.53 29.33 70.89
CA VAL A 287 -15.71 29.56 71.75
C VAL A 287 -16.40 30.86 71.36
N ILE A 288 -17.69 30.94 71.66
CA ILE A 288 -18.51 32.13 71.43
C ILE A 288 -18.86 32.72 72.78
N ASN A 289 -18.55 34.00 72.98
CA ASN A 289 -18.82 34.77 74.21
C ASN A 289 -18.31 34.07 75.49
N ARG A 290 -16.99 33.77 75.51
CA ARG A 290 -16.31 33.05 76.60
C ARG A 290 -16.62 33.55 78.01
N ALA A 291 -16.76 34.87 78.18
CA ALA A 291 -16.99 35.51 79.47
C ALA A 291 -18.37 35.18 80.09
N GLU A 292 -19.29 34.60 79.29
CA GLU A 292 -20.64 34.19 79.70
C GLU A 292 -21.48 35.35 80.31
N THR A 293 -21.09 36.60 80.04
CA THR A 293 -21.68 37.82 80.59
C THR A 293 -23.18 37.90 80.29
N ALA A 294 -23.99 38.07 81.34
CA ALA A 294 -25.44 38.22 81.18
C ALA A 294 -25.77 39.44 80.29
N GLY A 295 -26.67 39.26 79.32
CA GLY A 295 -27.07 40.30 78.37
C GLY A 295 -26.19 40.44 77.12
N VAL A 296 -25.04 39.76 77.05
CA VAL A 296 -24.23 39.67 75.82
C VAL A 296 -24.72 38.48 74.99
N THR A 297 -25.07 38.73 73.73
CA THR A 297 -25.56 37.71 72.79
C THR A 297 -24.89 37.83 71.44
N SER A 298 -24.74 36.70 70.74
CA SER A 298 -24.30 36.64 69.34
C SER A 298 -25.42 36.11 68.45
N GLU A 299 -25.49 36.61 67.22
CA GLU A 299 -26.41 36.09 66.21
C GLU A 299 -26.02 34.66 65.82
N ALA A 300 -26.99 33.75 65.86
CA ALA A 300 -26.83 32.32 65.60
C ALA A 300 -28.21 31.71 65.28
N SER A 301 -28.73 32.03 64.09
CA SER A 301 -29.99 31.48 63.58
C SER A 301 -29.74 30.19 62.80
N GLN A 302 -30.78 29.40 62.53
CA GLN A 302 -30.62 28.19 61.72
C GLN A 302 -30.11 28.49 60.31
N ALA A 303 -30.51 29.63 59.72
CA ALA A 303 -30.06 30.05 58.40
C ALA A 303 -28.60 30.54 58.40
N ASN A 304 -28.17 31.18 59.50
CA ASN A 304 -26.81 31.69 59.69
C ASN A 304 -26.30 31.23 61.06
N PRO A 305 -25.92 29.94 61.19
CA PRO A 305 -25.49 29.41 62.47
C PRO A 305 -24.12 29.98 62.83
N ALA A 306 -23.91 30.22 64.13
CA ALA A 306 -22.57 30.48 64.61
C ALA A 306 -21.78 29.17 64.66
N LYS A 307 -20.44 29.23 64.71
CA LYS A 307 -19.60 28.03 64.53
C LYS A 307 -18.61 27.87 65.67
N ILE A 308 -18.57 26.67 66.24
CA ILE A 308 -17.43 26.18 67.00
C ILE A 308 -16.52 25.45 66.02
N VAL A 309 -15.26 25.86 65.92
CA VAL A 309 -14.30 25.24 65.01
C VAL A 309 -13.28 24.47 65.83
N ILE A 310 -13.22 23.15 65.63
CA ILE A 310 -12.17 22.31 66.19
C ILE A 310 -11.07 22.18 65.15
N THR A 311 -9.85 22.56 65.51
CA THR A 311 -8.71 22.54 64.59
C THR A 311 -7.44 22.06 65.28
N GLY A 312 -6.57 21.37 64.54
CA GLY A 312 -5.25 20.97 65.04
C GLY A 312 -4.72 19.70 64.41
N ARG A 313 -3.65 19.16 65.01
CA ARG A 313 -2.96 17.96 64.55
C ARG A 313 -2.48 17.16 65.77
N PRO A 314 -2.48 15.81 65.73
CA PRO A 314 -1.94 14.98 66.81
C PRO A 314 -0.54 15.41 67.27
N ASN A 315 -0.38 15.71 68.56
CA ASN A 315 0.92 16.06 69.16
C ASN A 315 1.71 14.82 69.65
N ASP A 316 2.96 15.03 70.07
CA ASP A 316 3.84 13.95 70.52
C ASP A 316 3.34 13.18 71.75
N VAL A 317 2.50 13.82 72.58
CA VAL A 317 1.87 13.17 73.73
C VAL A 317 0.89 12.10 73.25
N LEU A 318 0.04 12.44 72.29
CA LEU A 318 -0.91 11.48 71.71
C LEU A 318 -0.19 10.34 70.97
N LYS A 319 0.91 10.65 70.27
CA LYS A 319 1.71 9.66 69.52
C LYS A 319 2.42 8.63 70.42
N LYS A 320 2.63 8.93 71.69
CA LYS A 320 3.22 8.00 72.68
C LYS A 320 2.17 7.08 73.33
N HIS A 321 0.89 7.25 73.02
CA HIS A 321 -0.16 6.39 73.55
C HIS A 321 0.00 4.95 73.03
N ARG A 322 -0.20 3.94 73.89
CA ARG A 322 0.00 2.52 73.53
C ARG A 322 -0.84 2.05 72.33
N ASP A 323 -2.02 2.64 72.15
CA ASP A 323 -2.96 2.30 71.08
C ASP A 323 -2.71 3.11 69.79
N TYR A 324 -1.67 3.96 69.75
CA TYR A 324 -1.18 4.58 68.52
C TYR A 324 -0.32 3.55 67.75
N THR A 325 -0.96 2.68 66.97
CA THR A 325 -0.32 1.49 66.37
C THR A 325 0.09 1.67 64.91
N LYS A 326 -0.33 2.76 64.24
CA LYS A 326 -0.11 3.02 62.80
C LYS A 326 -0.65 1.91 61.90
N GLN A 327 -1.49 1.03 62.42
CA GLN A 327 -2.14 -0.03 61.64
C GLN A 327 -3.43 0.52 61.03
N GLU A 328 -3.87 -0.02 59.89
CA GLU A 328 -5.15 0.36 59.29
C GLU A 328 -6.34 0.12 60.25
N THR A 329 -6.22 -0.89 61.12
CA THR A 329 -7.21 -1.23 62.15
C THR A 329 -7.12 -0.35 63.40
N GLN A 330 -6.19 0.62 63.46
CA GLN A 330 -6.03 1.53 64.59
C GLN A 330 -7.35 2.20 64.94
N THR A 331 -7.71 2.15 66.21
CA THR A 331 -8.84 2.87 66.79
C THR A 331 -8.39 3.41 68.14
N LEU A 332 -7.83 4.62 68.15
CA LEU A 332 -7.38 5.28 69.36
C LEU A 332 -8.40 6.30 69.82
N ASN A 333 -8.87 6.12 71.04
CA ASN A 333 -9.90 6.93 71.67
C ASN A 333 -9.29 8.16 72.36
N ILE A 334 -9.59 9.37 71.87
CA ILE A 334 -9.01 10.66 72.35
C ILE A 334 -9.89 11.31 73.43
N GLY A 335 -11.11 10.81 73.57
CA GLY A 335 -12.01 11.13 74.68
C GLY A 335 -13.28 11.83 74.25
N THR A 336 -14.20 11.93 75.21
CA THR A 336 -15.53 12.50 75.03
C THR A 336 -15.47 14.04 75.01
N ARG A 337 -16.34 14.63 74.20
CA ARG A 337 -16.53 16.08 74.09
C ARG A 337 -18.03 16.41 74.14
N TYR A 338 -18.34 17.57 74.70
CA TYR A 338 -19.70 18.09 74.78
C TYR A 338 -19.71 19.54 74.29
N ILE A 339 -20.49 19.82 73.24
CA ILE A 339 -20.80 21.20 72.85
C ILE A 339 -21.94 21.69 73.74
N GLN A 340 -21.68 22.72 74.53
CA GLN A 340 -22.69 23.43 75.30
C GLN A 340 -23.05 24.72 74.57
N VAL A 341 -24.34 24.90 74.33
CA VAL A 341 -24.92 26.11 73.75
C VAL A 341 -26.00 26.60 74.71
N VAL A 342 -25.96 27.88 75.05
CA VAL A 342 -26.98 28.54 75.86
C VAL A 342 -27.55 29.69 75.06
N ASP A 343 -28.87 29.74 74.91
CA ASP A 343 -29.53 30.79 74.17
C ASP A 343 -29.68 32.10 74.97
N ASP A 344 -30.21 33.14 74.31
CA ASP A 344 -30.54 34.44 74.91
C ASP A 344 -31.54 34.37 76.07
N GLN A 345 -32.36 33.32 76.12
CA GLN A 345 -33.34 33.07 77.17
C GLN A 345 -32.82 32.14 78.29
N GLY A 346 -31.56 31.71 78.22
CA GLY A 346 -30.90 30.87 79.21
C GLY A 346 -31.19 29.37 79.08
N ARG A 347 -31.84 28.90 78.02
CA ARG A 347 -32.05 27.47 77.77
C ARG A 347 -30.77 26.86 77.19
N GLU A 348 -30.49 25.62 77.57
CA GLU A 348 -29.29 24.92 77.16
C GLU A 348 -29.57 23.56 76.52
N ASN A 349 -28.70 23.18 75.58
CA ASN A 349 -28.79 21.93 74.83
C ASN A 349 -28.33 20.70 75.64
N LEU A 350 -27.50 20.87 76.68
CA LEU A 350 -27.02 19.77 77.51
C LEU A 350 -27.93 19.60 78.73
N LYS A 351 -28.59 18.44 78.88
CA LYS A 351 -29.49 18.18 80.03
C LYS A 351 -28.79 17.43 81.14
N LYS A 352 -28.08 16.35 80.82
CA LYS A 352 -27.30 15.57 81.82
C LYS A 352 -25.82 15.94 81.73
N GLY A 353 -25.28 16.03 80.51
CA GLY A 353 -23.90 16.41 80.21
C GLY A 353 -22.88 15.34 80.58
N ASP A 354 -23.33 14.10 80.64
CA ASP A 354 -22.55 12.89 80.86
C ASP A 354 -23.08 11.72 80.01
N SER A 355 -24.02 11.95 79.09
CA SER A 355 -24.71 10.90 78.33
C SER A 355 -24.53 11.04 76.83
N ILE A 356 -24.41 9.91 76.12
CA ILE A 356 -24.47 9.87 74.65
C ILE A 356 -25.81 10.40 74.10
N ALA A 357 -26.86 10.40 74.92
CA ALA A 357 -28.15 10.97 74.57
C ALA A 357 -28.12 12.51 74.47
N ASP A 358 -27.13 13.19 75.07
CA ASP A 358 -27.06 14.65 75.03
C ASP A 358 -26.84 15.13 73.57
N PRO A 359 -27.60 16.15 73.10
CA PRO A 359 -27.49 16.69 71.74
C PRO A 359 -26.09 17.16 71.34
N GLY A 360 -25.30 17.68 72.30
CA GLY A 360 -23.92 18.13 72.06
C GLY A 360 -22.84 17.08 72.28
N TYR A 361 -23.19 15.83 72.61
CA TYR A 361 -22.23 14.76 72.85
C TYR A 361 -21.54 14.32 71.55
N PHE A 362 -20.22 14.16 71.57
CA PHE A 362 -19.49 13.42 70.56
C PHE A 362 -18.17 12.87 71.09
N TYR A 363 -17.59 11.95 70.33
CA TYR A 363 -16.38 11.24 70.72
C TYR A 363 -15.30 11.35 69.64
N LEU A 364 -14.09 11.77 69.99
CA LEU A 364 -12.98 11.87 69.04
C LEU A 364 -12.20 10.55 68.97
N VAL A 365 -12.02 10.03 67.75
CA VAL A 365 -11.31 8.76 67.48
C VAL A 365 -10.23 8.98 66.43
N LEU A 366 -8.98 8.66 66.77
CA LEU A 366 -7.83 8.72 65.87
C LEU A 366 -7.71 7.41 65.06
N LYS A 367 -7.62 7.56 63.74
CA LYS A 367 -7.41 6.50 62.75
C LYS A 367 -6.09 6.72 61.99
N ALA A 368 -5.55 5.68 61.39
CA ALA A 368 -4.37 5.77 60.52
C ALA A 368 -4.71 6.34 59.13
N GLN A 369 -3.72 6.92 58.43
CA GLN A 369 -3.90 7.42 57.06
C GLN A 369 -4.28 6.29 56.09
N SER A 370 -3.78 5.06 56.29
CA SER A 370 -4.15 3.88 55.51
C SER A 370 -5.61 3.43 55.63
N LYS A 371 -6.35 3.95 56.63
CA LYS A 371 -7.81 3.81 56.75
C LYS A 371 -8.55 4.85 55.89
N LYS A 372 -7.94 6.02 55.67
CA LYS A 372 -8.50 7.11 54.86
C LYS A 372 -8.25 6.91 53.37
N TYR A 373 -7.04 6.48 53.01
CA TYR A 373 -6.57 6.40 51.63
C TYR A 373 -6.33 4.94 51.20
N ALA A 374 -6.52 4.68 49.91
CA ALA A 374 -6.23 3.41 49.27
C ALA A 374 -5.41 3.63 47.98
N LEU A 375 -4.73 2.58 47.53
CA LEU A 375 -4.02 2.59 46.24
C LEU A 375 -5.03 2.33 45.11
N ARG A 376 -5.13 3.23 44.14
CA ARG A 376 -5.98 3.02 42.95
C ARG A 376 -5.40 1.94 42.05
N SER A 377 -6.23 1.07 41.47
CA SER A 377 -5.78 0.15 40.40
C SER A 377 -5.63 0.97 39.13
N GLN A 378 -4.48 0.88 38.46
CA GLN A 378 -4.25 1.62 37.22
C GLN A 378 -4.72 0.78 36.03
N PRO A 379 -5.55 1.34 35.13
CA PRO A 379 -5.86 0.69 33.85
C PRO A 379 -4.56 0.54 33.03
N THR A 380 -4.55 -0.37 32.05
CA THR A 380 -3.35 -0.77 31.31
C THR A 380 -2.57 0.39 30.70
N ASP A 381 -3.27 1.43 30.24
CA ASP A 381 -2.71 2.65 29.65
C ASP A 381 -2.14 3.65 30.68
N GLU A 382 -2.51 3.51 31.95
CA GLU A 382 -1.98 4.32 33.06
C GLU A 382 -0.89 3.58 33.86
N LYS A 383 -0.70 2.27 33.65
CA LYS A 383 0.29 1.48 34.39
C LYS A 383 1.70 2.02 34.21
N ILE A 384 2.43 2.05 35.31
CA ILE A 384 3.80 2.56 35.34
C ILE A 384 4.75 1.49 34.80
N SER A 385 5.39 1.75 33.67
CA SER A 385 6.40 0.84 33.10
C SER A 385 7.70 0.87 33.90
N VAL A 386 8.18 -0.31 34.28
CA VAL A 386 9.42 -0.52 35.04
C VAL A 386 10.32 -1.56 34.38
N SER A 387 11.63 -1.47 34.66
CA SER A 387 12.62 -2.42 34.11
C SER A 387 12.43 -3.86 34.61
N SER A 388 11.94 -4.02 35.84
CA SER A 388 11.71 -5.31 36.49
C SER A 388 10.54 -5.25 37.46
N LEU A 389 9.68 -6.27 37.42
CA LEU A 389 8.53 -6.42 38.33
C LEU A 389 8.92 -6.97 39.71
N THR A 390 10.09 -7.60 39.82
CA THR A 390 10.55 -8.27 41.05
C THR A 390 11.74 -7.58 41.68
N ASN A 391 12.53 -6.85 40.89
CA ASN A 391 13.74 -6.18 41.36
C ASN A 391 13.88 -4.80 40.69
N PRO A 392 13.00 -3.84 41.04
CA PRO A 392 13.01 -2.51 40.44
C PRO A 392 14.32 -1.77 40.77
N THR A 393 14.80 -0.97 39.84
CA THR A 393 15.91 -0.05 40.07
C THR A 393 15.50 1.12 40.97
N ALA A 394 16.47 1.90 41.46
CA ALA A 394 16.17 3.12 42.21
C ALA A 394 15.36 4.14 41.36
N GLU A 395 15.60 4.16 40.05
CA GLU A 395 14.84 4.98 39.10
C GLU A 395 13.40 4.47 38.95
N ASP A 396 13.20 3.15 38.85
CA ASP A 396 11.87 2.54 38.82
C ASP A 396 11.07 2.88 40.09
N LEU A 397 11.68 2.77 41.28
CA LEU A 397 11.02 3.10 42.54
C LEU A 397 10.66 4.58 42.65
N LYS A 398 11.54 5.48 42.18
CA LYS A 398 11.24 6.90 42.10
C LYS A 398 10.07 7.18 41.15
N LYS A 399 10.08 6.56 39.97
CA LYS A 399 8.99 6.67 38.98
C LYS A 399 7.67 6.16 39.54
N ILE A 400 7.67 5.04 40.26
CA ILE A 400 6.48 4.52 40.93
C ILE A 400 5.97 5.55 41.94
N LYS A 401 6.85 6.09 42.81
CA LYS A 401 6.45 7.08 43.82
C LYS A 401 5.87 8.34 43.20
N ASP A 402 6.45 8.86 42.13
CA ASP A 402 6.03 10.11 41.50
C ASP A 402 4.69 9.97 40.73
N SER A 403 4.36 8.75 40.28
CA SER A 403 3.17 8.48 39.44
C SER A 403 2.07 7.68 40.11
N ILE A 404 2.27 7.21 41.35
CA ILE A 404 1.25 6.43 42.06
C ILE A 404 0.04 7.30 42.41
N GLN A 405 -1.15 6.76 42.16
CA GLN A 405 -2.39 7.47 42.44
C GLN A 405 -3.07 6.89 43.67
N LEU A 406 -3.54 7.78 44.53
CA LEU A 406 -4.36 7.44 45.69
C LEU A 406 -5.82 7.77 45.43
N GLU A 407 -6.69 6.98 46.04
CA GLU A 407 -8.11 7.26 46.13
C GLU A 407 -8.52 7.34 47.61
N TYR A 408 -9.61 8.06 47.91
CA TYR A 408 -10.24 7.92 49.23
C TYR A 408 -10.81 6.51 49.35
N SER A 409 -10.43 5.81 50.44
CA SER A 409 -10.75 4.39 50.62
C SER A 409 -12.26 4.14 50.55
N THR A 410 -12.65 3.20 49.69
CA THR A 410 -14.05 2.77 49.51
C THR A 410 -14.62 2.07 50.74
N THR A 411 -13.75 1.51 51.59
CA THR A 411 -14.11 0.83 52.84
C THR A 411 -14.00 1.73 54.07
N ASN A 412 -13.67 3.01 53.90
CA ASN A 412 -13.69 3.97 55.00
C ASN A 412 -15.13 4.17 55.47
N GLU A 413 -15.37 3.96 56.76
CA GLU A 413 -16.69 4.04 57.38
C GLU A 413 -17.11 5.47 57.75
N ASP A 414 -16.20 6.45 57.69
CA ASP A 414 -16.48 7.87 57.99
C ASP A 414 -17.54 8.42 57.02
N ALA A 415 -18.73 8.69 57.53
CA ALA A 415 -19.86 9.19 56.75
C ALA A 415 -19.62 10.58 56.16
N ARG A 416 -18.71 11.38 56.76
CA ARG A 416 -18.35 12.71 56.23
C ARG A 416 -17.53 12.63 54.93
N PHE A 417 -16.96 11.47 54.65
CA PHE A 417 -16.25 11.20 53.39
C PHE A 417 -17.07 10.35 52.42
N ALA A 418 -18.36 10.10 52.69
CA ALA A 418 -19.20 9.26 51.83
C ALA A 418 -19.13 9.67 50.36
N ASP A 419 -19.23 10.97 50.07
CA ASP A 419 -19.19 11.52 48.71
C ASP A 419 -17.80 11.49 48.06
N LYS A 420 -16.75 11.26 48.85
CA LYS A 420 -15.36 11.17 48.35
C LYS A 420 -14.92 9.74 48.09
N ARG A 421 -15.59 8.71 48.60
CA ARG A 421 -15.14 7.31 48.49
C ARG A 421 -14.91 6.92 47.02
N GLY A 422 -13.72 6.40 46.71
CA GLY A 422 -13.31 6.03 45.36
C GLY A 422 -12.91 7.19 44.44
N THR A 423 -12.98 8.45 44.91
CA THR A 423 -12.47 9.62 44.17
C THR A 423 -10.96 9.76 44.35
N LEU A 424 -10.29 10.35 43.37
CA LEU A 424 -8.85 10.61 43.39
C LEU A 424 -8.46 11.63 44.47
N VAL A 425 -7.28 11.43 45.06
CA VAL A 425 -6.63 12.41 45.94
C VAL A 425 -5.82 13.38 45.08
N GLU A 426 -5.99 14.68 45.28
CA GLU A 426 -5.35 15.73 44.46
C GLU A 426 -3.83 15.84 44.72
N HIS A 427 -3.40 15.64 45.97
CA HIS A 427 -1.99 15.73 46.41
C HIS A 427 -1.55 14.46 47.15
N PRO A 428 -1.42 13.31 46.45
CA PRO A 428 -0.97 12.07 47.07
C PRO A 428 0.47 12.17 47.63
N GLU A 429 1.30 13.03 47.06
CA GLU A 429 2.67 13.30 47.50
C GLU A 429 2.77 13.79 48.96
N ASP A 430 1.76 14.53 49.44
CA ASP A 430 1.74 15.08 50.80
C ASP A 430 1.57 14.01 51.87
N VAL A 431 1.03 12.86 51.50
CA VAL A 431 0.74 11.75 52.42
C VAL A 431 1.61 10.52 52.17
N ILE A 432 2.39 10.47 51.09
CA ILE A 432 3.27 9.33 50.77
C ILE A 432 4.70 9.59 51.25
N GLN A 433 5.17 8.75 52.17
CA GLN A 433 6.55 8.77 52.63
C GLN A 433 7.48 8.02 51.67
N SER A 434 7.17 6.75 51.39
CA SER A 434 8.03 5.87 50.58
C SER A 434 7.23 4.78 49.86
N VAL A 435 7.83 4.22 48.81
CA VAL A 435 7.29 3.10 48.03
C VAL A 435 8.36 2.02 47.95
N ASN A 436 8.00 0.78 48.26
CA ASN A 436 8.85 -0.39 48.13
C ASN A 436 8.09 -1.52 47.43
N ILE A 437 8.81 -2.50 46.89
CA ILE A 437 8.23 -3.76 46.45
C ILE A 437 8.65 -4.85 47.44
N VAL A 438 7.67 -5.53 48.03
CA VAL A 438 7.88 -6.64 48.97
C VAL A 438 7.14 -7.86 48.44
N GLY A 439 7.89 -8.88 48.04
CA GLY A 439 7.32 -10.03 47.33
C GLY A 439 6.72 -9.58 45.99
N ASN A 440 5.43 -9.86 45.79
CA ASN A 440 4.69 -9.48 44.57
C ASN A 440 3.74 -8.27 44.79
N ASN A 441 3.96 -7.49 45.84
CA ASN A 441 3.11 -6.35 46.20
C ASN A 441 3.92 -5.05 46.24
N ILE A 442 3.31 -3.98 45.74
CA ILE A 442 3.72 -2.61 46.04
C ILE A 442 3.25 -2.29 47.45
N VAL A 443 4.19 -1.81 48.26
CA VAL A 443 3.97 -1.36 49.63
C VAL A 443 4.22 0.13 49.69
N VAL A 444 3.17 0.91 49.89
CA VAL A 444 3.25 2.35 50.13
C VAL A 444 3.24 2.59 51.63
N THR A 445 4.22 3.34 52.11
CA THR A 445 4.25 3.84 53.49
C THR A 445 3.79 5.29 53.48
N PHE A 446 2.73 5.59 54.23
CA PHE A 446 2.24 6.95 54.39
C PHE A 446 3.07 7.75 55.40
N THR A 447 2.88 9.06 55.46
CA THR A 447 3.61 9.96 56.37
C THR A 447 3.40 9.65 57.86
N ASP A 448 2.29 9.03 58.24
CA ASP A 448 2.07 8.53 59.60
C ASP A 448 2.78 7.20 59.91
N GLY A 449 3.44 6.61 58.91
CA GLY A 449 4.10 5.31 58.97
C GLY A 449 3.17 4.12 58.80
N SER A 450 1.86 4.33 58.59
CA SER A 450 0.94 3.27 58.20
C SER A 450 1.21 2.84 56.76
N THR A 451 0.88 1.59 56.43
CA THR A 451 1.14 1.05 55.09
C THR A 451 -0.13 0.60 54.38
N LYS A 452 -0.09 0.66 53.04
CA LYS A 452 -1.08 0.02 52.16
C LYS A 452 -0.36 -0.85 51.14
N THR A 453 -0.95 -1.98 50.80
CA THR A 453 -0.39 -2.92 49.84
C THR A 453 -1.34 -3.15 48.68
N LYS A 454 -0.77 -3.41 47.51
CA LYS A 454 -1.51 -3.80 46.31
C LYS A 454 -0.65 -4.66 45.38
N PRO A 455 -1.22 -5.60 44.61
CA PRO A 455 -0.44 -6.41 43.68
C PRO A 455 0.31 -5.55 42.67
N VAL A 456 1.58 -5.90 42.42
CA VAL A 456 2.47 -5.20 41.48
C VAL A 456 1.81 -5.04 40.10
N GLY A 457 1.19 -6.10 39.58
CA GLY A 457 0.55 -6.08 38.26
C GLY A 457 -0.70 -5.18 38.13
N GLU A 458 -1.24 -4.65 39.22
CA GLU A 458 -2.36 -3.68 39.18
C GLU A 458 -1.91 -2.23 39.06
N ILE A 459 -0.61 -1.94 39.22
CA ILE A 459 -0.06 -0.59 39.22
C ILE A 459 1.09 -0.47 38.21
N VAL A 460 1.95 -1.48 38.09
CA VAL A 460 3.10 -1.45 37.20
C VAL A 460 3.03 -2.53 36.13
N GLN A 461 3.78 -2.32 35.05
CA GLN A 461 4.00 -3.31 34.00
C GLN A 461 5.47 -3.37 33.59
N LYS A 462 5.91 -4.50 33.03
CA LYS A 462 7.27 -4.64 32.51
C LYS A 462 7.40 -3.80 31.24
N ASN A 463 8.44 -2.98 31.14
CA ASN A 463 8.69 -2.22 29.92
C ASN A 463 9.04 -3.14 28.75
N THR A 464 8.40 -2.93 27.61
CA THR A 464 8.75 -3.58 26.34
C THR A 464 9.51 -2.55 25.52
N PRO A 465 10.76 -2.82 25.09
CA PRO A 465 11.51 -1.85 24.29
C PRO A 465 10.86 -1.57 22.92
N PRO A 466 11.13 -0.40 22.31
CA PRO A 466 10.64 -0.06 20.98
C PRO A 466 11.06 -1.07 19.91
N THR A 467 10.21 -1.27 18.92
CA THR A 467 10.53 -2.05 17.72
C THR A 467 10.98 -1.14 16.58
N VAL A 468 11.98 -1.56 15.82
CA VAL A 468 12.50 -0.79 14.67
C VAL A 468 12.31 -1.54 13.35
N THR A 469 11.74 -0.85 12.36
CA THR A 469 11.55 -1.32 10.99
C THR A 469 12.56 -0.68 10.05
N VAL A 470 13.24 -1.52 9.27
CA VAL A 470 14.27 -1.13 8.28
C VAL A 470 13.86 -1.67 6.90
N PRO A 471 13.97 -0.85 5.82
CA PRO A 471 13.56 -1.25 4.46
C PRO A 471 14.63 -2.13 3.78
N TYR A 472 14.83 -3.35 4.30
CA TYR A 472 15.86 -4.26 3.78
C TYR A 472 15.65 -4.63 2.31
N SER A 473 16.69 -4.43 1.50
CA SER A 473 16.77 -4.95 0.12
C SER A 473 16.95 -6.47 0.13
N ASP A 474 17.64 -7.00 1.14
CA ASP A 474 17.78 -8.44 1.41
C ASP A 474 17.58 -8.67 2.91
N VAL A 475 16.39 -9.17 3.26
CA VAL A 475 15.94 -9.36 4.65
C VAL A 475 16.78 -10.44 5.36
N ALA A 476 17.19 -11.49 4.64
CA ALA A 476 17.91 -12.62 5.23
C ALA A 476 19.29 -12.20 5.71
N ASN A 477 19.98 -11.36 4.92
CA ASN A 477 21.30 -10.84 5.28
C ASN A 477 21.24 -9.52 6.05
N LYS A 478 20.04 -8.94 6.23
CA LYS A 478 19.82 -7.62 6.82
C LYS A 478 20.56 -6.52 6.06
N ASN A 479 20.56 -6.61 4.73
CA ASN A 479 21.23 -5.67 3.85
C ASN A 479 20.25 -4.64 3.29
N VAL A 480 20.73 -3.41 3.12
CA VAL A 480 20.08 -2.37 2.33
C VAL A 480 21.00 -1.98 1.19
N TYR A 481 20.51 -1.99 -0.03
CA TYR A 481 21.30 -1.62 -1.20
C TYR A 481 21.17 -0.12 -1.46
N ILE A 482 22.32 0.51 -1.68
CA ILE A 482 22.41 1.92 -2.05
C ILE A 482 23.09 1.99 -3.41
N TYR A 483 22.49 2.72 -4.35
CA TYR A 483 23.00 2.78 -5.72
C TYR A 483 23.92 3.99 -5.89
N SER A 484 25.18 3.75 -6.28
CA SER A 484 26.15 4.81 -6.50
C SER A 484 25.68 5.79 -7.57
N GLY A 485 25.96 7.08 -7.38
CA GLY A 485 25.56 8.14 -8.32
C GLY A 485 24.06 8.45 -8.33
N GLU A 486 23.26 7.84 -7.45
CA GLU A 486 21.84 8.12 -7.30
C GLU A 486 21.50 8.70 -5.94
N GLU A 487 20.45 9.51 -5.93
CA GLU A 487 19.86 10.01 -4.70
C GLU A 487 19.20 8.85 -3.92
N THR A 488 19.63 8.68 -2.68
CA THR A 488 19.07 7.74 -1.72
C THR A 488 17.89 8.41 -1.02
N ASP A 489 16.79 7.69 -0.81
CA ASP A 489 15.69 8.11 0.06
C ASP A 489 15.16 6.86 0.78
N LEU A 490 15.68 6.60 1.97
CA LEU A 490 15.32 5.47 2.81
C LEU A 490 14.63 5.98 4.06
N THR A 491 13.52 5.34 4.46
CA THR A 491 12.81 5.68 5.70
C THR A 491 12.95 4.54 6.71
N PHE A 492 13.38 4.87 7.93
CA PHE A 492 13.42 3.95 9.06
C PHE A 492 12.35 4.37 10.07
N THR A 493 11.66 3.39 10.63
CA THR A 493 10.51 3.63 11.51
C THR A 493 10.72 2.95 12.86
N ALA A 494 10.35 3.63 13.94
CA ALA A 494 10.25 3.05 15.27
C ALA A 494 8.82 3.15 15.79
N THR A 495 8.36 2.11 16.46
CA THR A 495 7.04 2.02 17.07
C THR A 495 7.16 1.48 18.48
N ASP A 496 6.41 2.05 19.41
CA ASP A 496 6.31 1.54 20.78
C ASP A 496 4.89 1.75 21.34
N GLU A 497 4.53 0.99 22.37
CA GLU A 497 3.27 1.20 23.08
C GLU A 497 3.29 2.47 23.94
N SER A 498 4.49 2.93 24.33
CA SER A 498 4.74 4.22 24.94
C SER A 498 5.33 5.22 23.92
N LYS A 499 5.67 6.42 24.39
CA LYS A 499 6.16 7.48 23.50
C LYS A 499 7.61 7.19 23.10
N ILE A 500 7.90 7.29 21.81
CA ILE A 500 9.26 7.30 21.28
C ILE A 500 9.93 8.60 21.70
N LYS A 501 10.97 8.48 22.51
CA LYS A 501 11.80 9.59 22.97
C LYS A 501 12.90 9.91 21.97
N ASP A 502 13.66 8.89 21.55
CA ASP A 502 14.76 9.04 20.61
C ASP A 502 14.65 8.05 19.45
N LEU A 503 15.04 8.47 18.25
CA LEU A 503 15.26 7.60 17.09
C LEU A 503 16.46 8.13 16.32
N LYS A 504 17.48 7.29 16.11
CA LYS A 504 18.73 7.69 15.46
C LYS A 504 19.44 6.53 14.79
N LEU A 505 20.29 6.85 13.82
CA LEU A 505 21.29 5.93 13.30
C LEU A 505 22.62 6.11 14.05
N ARG A 506 23.27 5.00 14.40
CA ARG A 506 24.65 5.00 14.93
C ARG A 506 25.53 3.96 14.22
N GLY A 507 26.84 4.16 14.31
CA GLY A 507 27.82 3.17 13.85
C GLY A 507 27.95 1.92 14.75
N PRO A 508 28.80 0.97 14.34
CA PRO A 508 29.03 -0.26 15.08
C PRO A 508 30.00 -0.06 16.26
N GLY A 509 29.97 -0.98 17.24
CA GLY A 509 30.83 -0.92 18.42
C GLY A 509 30.52 0.27 19.33
N ASP A 510 31.56 1.02 19.71
CA ASP A 510 31.46 2.21 20.59
C ASP A 510 31.10 3.50 19.83
N ILE A 511 30.87 3.42 18.51
CA ILE A 511 30.47 4.57 17.70
C ILE A 511 29.01 4.92 18.02
N ASN A 512 28.81 5.97 18.81
CA ASN A 512 27.50 6.43 19.25
C ASN A 512 26.89 7.55 18.38
N TYR A 513 27.58 7.93 17.31
CA TYR A 513 27.16 8.96 16.35
C TYR A 513 26.82 8.35 14.98
N ASN A 514 26.12 9.13 14.16
CA ASN A 514 25.77 8.78 12.78
C ASN A 514 27.04 8.63 11.91
N ASN A 515 27.32 7.44 11.41
CA ASN A 515 28.46 7.14 10.53
C ASN A 515 28.13 7.23 9.03
N ALA A 516 26.88 7.48 8.64
CA ALA A 516 26.50 7.62 7.24
C ALA A 516 26.93 8.98 6.65
N THR A 517 27.11 10.01 7.48
CA THR A 517 27.53 11.35 7.04
C THR A 517 28.91 11.36 6.40
N SER A 518 29.86 10.52 6.87
CA SER A 518 31.17 10.36 6.21
C SER A 518 31.07 9.74 4.81
N PHE A 519 29.93 9.13 4.49
CA PHE A 519 29.65 8.50 3.20
C PHE A 519 28.78 9.36 2.27
N GLY A 520 28.59 10.65 2.60
CA GLY A 520 27.81 11.60 1.80
C GLY A 520 26.30 11.58 2.08
N LEU A 521 25.85 10.86 3.10
CA LEU A 521 24.43 10.66 3.39
C LEU A 521 24.00 11.43 4.64
N ALA A 522 22.94 12.23 4.50
CA ALA A 522 22.27 12.88 5.63
C ALA A 522 21.30 11.89 6.29
N VAL A 523 21.19 11.92 7.62
CA VAL A 523 20.23 11.06 8.34
C VAL A 523 19.48 11.87 9.38
N GLY A 524 18.17 11.68 9.43
CA GLY A 524 17.30 12.26 10.44
C GLY A 524 17.64 11.80 11.86
N LYS A 525 17.22 12.61 12.84
CA LYS A 525 17.34 12.30 14.26
C LYS A 525 16.11 12.81 15.00
N VAL A 526 15.55 11.97 15.86
CA VAL A 526 14.52 12.34 16.83
C VAL A 526 15.14 12.39 18.22
N THR A 527 14.80 13.42 18.99
CA THR A 527 15.25 13.62 20.38
C THR A 527 14.12 14.25 21.17
N ASP A 528 13.88 13.76 22.38
CA ASP A 528 12.78 14.18 23.26
C ASP A 528 11.41 14.23 22.53
N SER A 529 11.13 13.18 21.76
CA SER A 529 9.91 13.00 20.97
C SER A 529 9.66 14.10 19.93
N ALA A 530 10.71 14.74 19.43
CA ALA A 530 10.65 15.71 18.34
C ALA A 530 11.77 15.48 17.32
N LEU A 531 11.51 15.76 16.05
CA LEU A 531 12.54 15.73 15.01
C LEU A 531 13.56 16.85 15.30
N SER A 532 14.79 16.47 15.63
CA SER A 532 15.85 17.40 16.02
C SER A 532 16.79 17.77 14.87
N SER A 533 16.91 16.92 13.85
CA SER A 533 17.68 17.22 12.64
C SER A 533 17.29 16.32 11.47
N GLY A 534 17.58 16.75 10.24
CA GLY A 534 17.35 15.98 9.02
C GLY A 534 15.86 15.81 8.70
N GLU A 535 15.55 14.80 7.89
CA GLU A 535 14.17 14.50 7.49
C GLU A 535 13.59 13.33 8.32
N GLY A 536 12.27 13.35 8.54
CA GLY A 536 11.56 12.36 9.35
C GLY A 536 10.24 12.94 9.89
N SER A 537 9.61 12.21 10.82
CA SER A 537 8.37 12.65 11.47
C SER A 537 8.17 11.98 12.83
N VAL A 538 7.33 12.56 13.68
CA VAL A 538 6.86 11.94 14.94
C VAL A 538 5.34 12.05 14.94
N SER A 539 4.63 10.98 15.28
CA SER A 539 3.16 10.98 15.37
C SER A 539 2.67 11.88 16.52
N ASP A 540 1.42 12.33 16.46
CA ASP A 540 0.83 13.20 17.49
C ASP A 540 0.81 12.54 18.88
N ASP A 541 0.53 11.23 18.93
CA ASP A 541 0.60 10.42 20.15
C ASP A 541 2.04 10.07 20.58
N LYS A 542 3.02 10.40 19.72
CA LYS A 542 4.45 10.13 19.85
C LYS A 542 4.83 8.66 19.90
N LYS A 543 3.90 7.74 19.63
CA LYS A 543 4.16 6.29 19.65
C LYS A 543 4.87 5.78 18.40
N THR A 544 4.88 6.57 17.33
CA THR A 544 5.58 6.27 16.09
C THR A 544 6.52 7.42 15.74
N ALA A 545 7.74 7.09 15.35
CA ALA A 545 8.71 8.05 14.83
C ALA A 545 9.37 7.50 13.56
N THR A 546 9.72 8.38 12.64
CA THR A 546 10.49 8.07 11.44
C THR A 546 11.71 8.96 11.31
N ILE A 547 12.79 8.42 10.76
CA ILE A 547 13.95 9.17 10.29
C ILE A 547 14.27 8.74 8.86
N LYS A 548 14.69 9.68 8.03
CA LYS A 548 15.11 9.39 6.67
C LYS A 548 16.62 9.43 6.51
N MET A 549 17.14 8.62 5.59
CA MET A 549 18.49 8.74 5.05
C MET A 549 18.41 9.21 3.61
N THR A 550 18.98 10.39 3.34
CA THR A 550 18.95 11.05 2.04
C THR A 550 20.34 11.46 1.55
N GLY A 551 20.48 11.78 0.27
CA GLY A 551 21.73 12.17 -0.36
C GLY A 551 22.29 11.12 -1.33
N THR A 552 23.38 11.49 -1.98
CA THR A 552 24.13 10.62 -2.90
C THR A 552 25.42 10.16 -2.23
N THR A 553 25.68 8.85 -2.23
CA THR A 553 26.88 8.31 -1.57
C THR A 553 28.17 8.64 -2.33
N ASN A 554 29.26 8.87 -1.60
CA ASN A 554 30.61 9.00 -2.16
C ASN A 554 31.35 7.66 -2.30
N LEU A 555 30.72 6.55 -1.90
CA LEU A 555 31.27 5.21 -2.00
C LEU A 555 31.04 4.59 -3.38
N LYS A 556 31.87 3.60 -3.73
CA LYS A 556 31.84 2.85 -4.98
C LYS A 556 31.21 1.47 -4.78
N ASP A 557 30.81 0.85 -5.90
CA ASP A 557 30.27 -0.51 -5.96
C ASP A 557 31.11 -1.53 -5.16
N GLY A 558 30.43 -2.41 -4.44
CA GLY A 558 31.04 -3.43 -3.59
C GLY A 558 31.51 -2.94 -2.21
N GLN A 559 31.60 -1.63 -1.97
CA GLN A 559 31.88 -1.11 -0.63
C GLN A 559 30.65 -1.28 0.28
N LYS A 560 30.89 -1.46 1.57
CA LYS A 560 29.84 -1.70 2.55
C LYS A 560 30.18 -1.13 3.91
N TRP A 561 29.14 -0.79 4.69
CA TRP A 561 29.31 -0.38 6.08
C TRP A 561 28.12 -0.85 6.93
N THR A 562 28.37 -0.98 8.22
CA THR A 562 27.36 -1.40 9.20
C THR A 562 26.84 -0.21 9.98
N SER A 563 25.55 -0.21 10.29
CA SER A 563 24.92 0.74 11.22
C SER A 563 23.86 0.05 12.07
N ILE A 564 23.36 0.76 13.08
CA ILE A 564 22.19 0.37 13.86
C ILE A 564 21.21 1.52 13.91
N ILE A 565 19.97 1.24 13.59
CA ILE A 565 18.85 2.13 13.88
C ILE A 565 18.38 1.84 15.30
N VAL A 566 18.52 2.81 16.19
CA VAL A 566 18.18 2.66 17.61
C VAL A 566 17.04 3.59 17.97
N ALA A 567 16.04 3.03 18.63
CA ALA A 567 14.94 3.75 19.23
C ALA A 567 14.99 3.63 20.75
N LYS A 568 14.56 4.70 21.43
CA LYS A 568 14.39 4.75 22.88
C LYS A 568 13.00 5.27 23.22
N ASP A 569 12.34 4.64 24.18
CA ASP A 569 11.05 5.10 24.69
C ASP A 569 11.20 6.06 25.89
N ASP A 570 10.08 6.68 26.30
CA ASP A 570 9.98 7.52 27.50
C ASP A 570 10.13 6.74 28.82
N ASN A 571 10.15 5.41 28.77
CA ASN A 571 10.34 4.49 29.89
C ASN A 571 11.77 3.94 29.98
N ASN A 572 12.71 4.51 29.22
CA ASN A 572 14.12 4.12 29.11
C ASN A 572 14.38 2.74 28.48
N GLY A 573 13.40 2.11 27.84
CA GLY A 573 13.59 0.96 26.97
C GLY A 573 14.31 1.36 25.68
N GLU A 574 15.31 0.58 25.29
CA GLU A 574 16.09 0.79 24.07
C GLU A 574 15.97 -0.44 23.16
N SER A 575 15.67 -0.23 21.88
CA SER A 575 15.52 -1.32 20.90
C SER A 575 16.82 -2.13 20.74
N ALA A 576 17.97 -1.46 20.87
CA ALA A 576 19.29 -2.07 20.79
C ALA A 576 20.22 -1.45 21.85
N PRO A 577 20.18 -1.97 23.09
CA PRO A 577 20.89 -1.39 24.22
C PRO A 577 22.41 -1.40 24.00
N PHE A 578 23.07 -0.40 24.58
CA PHE A 578 24.49 -0.11 24.31
C PHE A 578 25.47 -1.20 24.81
N ASP A 579 25.03 -2.09 25.70
CA ASP A 579 25.81 -3.22 26.22
C ASP A 579 25.96 -4.40 25.21
N GLY A 580 25.24 -4.38 24.09
CA GLY A 580 25.35 -5.32 22.96
C GLY A 580 26.28 -4.86 21.83
N ARG A 581 27.59 -4.67 22.12
CA ARG A 581 28.60 -4.24 21.13
C ARG A 581 28.61 -5.12 19.86
N ILE A 582 28.26 -4.54 18.70
CA ILE A 582 28.40 -5.19 17.37
C ILE A 582 29.83 -5.74 17.15
N ASN A 583 30.84 -5.03 17.61
CA ASN A 583 32.24 -5.39 17.40
C ASN A 583 32.76 -6.49 18.33
N ALA A 584 31.99 -6.93 19.33
CA ALA A 584 32.45 -7.95 20.28
C ALA A 584 32.48 -9.36 19.66
N THR A 585 31.72 -9.59 18.57
CA THR A 585 31.67 -10.87 17.87
C THR A 585 32.07 -10.73 16.40
N THR A 586 32.97 -11.60 15.95
CA THR A 586 33.34 -11.71 14.53
C THR A 586 32.27 -12.41 13.70
N ASN A 587 31.32 -13.12 14.35
CA ASN A 587 30.24 -13.87 13.70
C ASN A 587 29.13 -12.93 13.15
N PRO A 588 28.90 -12.87 11.82
CA PRO A 588 27.84 -12.06 11.23
C PRO A 588 26.43 -12.42 11.70
N ALA A 589 26.14 -13.71 11.92
CA ALA A 589 24.82 -14.18 12.32
C ALA A 589 24.43 -13.68 13.73
N GLU A 590 25.42 -13.53 14.63
CA GLU A 590 25.18 -12.96 15.95
C GLU A 590 24.92 -11.44 15.88
N ARG A 591 25.60 -10.72 14.97
CA ARG A 591 25.36 -9.28 14.76
C ARG A 591 23.98 -9.00 14.17
N GLN A 592 23.53 -9.84 13.24
CA GLN A 592 22.22 -9.73 12.59
C GLN A 592 21.02 -9.95 13.53
N LYS A 593 21.24 -10.52 14.73
CA LYS A 593 20.22 -10.65 15.79
C LYS A 593 19.93 -9.33 16.51
N ILE A 594 20.83 -8.35 16.42
CA ILE A 594 20.65 -7.05 17.06
C ILE A 594 19.54 -6.30 16.31
N GLU A 595 18.54 -5.84 17.05
CA GLU A 595 17.42 -5.10 16.47
C GLU A 595 17.90 -3.79 15.82
N GLY A 596 17.34 -3.46 14.66
CA GLY A 596 17.76 -2.31 13.86
C GLY A 596 19.15 -2.46 13.20
N TYR A 597 19.81 -3.61 13.31
CA TYR A 597 21.06 -3.89 12.57
C TYR A 597 20.84 -3.77 11.06
N VAL A 598 21.77 -3.10 10.37
CA VAL A 598 21.78 -3.01 8.91
C VAL A 598 23.20 -2.96 8.37
N GLU A 599 23.48 -3.76 7.33
CA GLU A 599 24.67 -3.59 6.48
C GLU A 599 24.24 -2.91 5.17
N PHE A 600 24.71 -1.69 4.95
CA PHE A 600 24.50 -1.00 3.69
C PHE A 600 25.53 -1.49 2.68
N VAL A 601 25.07 -1.90 1.50
CA VAL A 601 25.91 -2.41 0.42
C VAL A 601 25.74 -1.52 -0.80
N VAL A 602 26.83 -0.93 -1.26
CA VAL A 602 26.82 -0.07 -2.44
C VAL A 602 26.80 -0.93 -3.69
N LYS A 603 25.89 -0.60 -4.60
CA LYS A 603 25.68 -1.24 -5.89
C LYS A 603 25.85 -0.21 -7.00
N ASN A 604 26.38 -0.63 -8.14
CA ASN A 604 26.37 0.21 -9.34
C ASN A 604 24.98 0.28 -10.01
N GLN A 605 24.81 1.24 -10.92
CA GLN A 605 23.58 1.46 -11.68
C GLN A 605 23.30 0.30 -12.66
N THR A 606 24.30 -0.41 -13.16
CA THR A 606 24.08 -1.63 -13.97
C THR A 606 23.49 -2.80 -13.17
N SER A 607 23.59 -2.80 -11.84
CA SER A 607 22.83 -3.74 -11.00
C SER A 607 21.35 -3.37 -10.89
N LYS A 608 20.96 -2.16 -11.33
CA LYS A 608 19.61 -1.61 -11.24
C LYS A 608 18.92 -1.43 -12.59
N TYR A 609 19.69 -1.21 -13.64
CA TYR A 609 19.18 -0.90 -14.97
C TYR A 609 19.90 -1.72 -16.04
N ASP A 610 19.10 -2.14 -17.02
CA ASP A 610 19.57 -2.80 -18.23
C ASP A 610 19.15 -1.97 -19.46
N ILE A 611 19.89 -2.08 -20.56
CA ILE A 611 19.47 -1.59 -21.87
C ILE A 611 18.23 -2.37 -22.29
N LYS A 612 17.12 -1.67 -22.46
CA LYS A 612 15.86 -2.24 -22.92
C LYS A 612 16.01 -2.74 -24.36
N SER A 613 15.45 -3.91 -24.65
CA SER A 613 15.38 -4.43 -26.01
C SER A 613 14.66 -3.44 -26.94
N PRO A 614 15.18 -3.16 -28.15
CA PRO A 614 14.62 -2.13 -29.02
C PRO A 614 13.23 -2.52 -29.53
N GLU A 615 12.30 -1.56 -29.54
CA GLU A 615 10.94 -1.73 -30.08
C GLU A 615 10.91 -1.78 -31.63
N GLY A 616 12.06 -1.58 -32.26
CA GLY A 616 12.28 -1.73 -33.70
C GLY A 616 13.71 -1.39 -34.08
N THR A 617 14.14 -1.83 -35.26
CA THR A 617 15.53 -1.62 -35.73
C THR A 617 15.70 -0.34 -36.54
N VAL A 618 16.95 0.06 -36.74
CA VAL A 618 17.37 1.09 -37.71
C VAL A 618 17.90 0.38 -38.95
N SER A 619 17.38 0.71 -40.12
CA SER A 619 17.87 0.15 -41.38
C SER A 619 19.21 0.81 -41.74
N VAL A 620 20.24 -0.01 -41.91
CA VAL A 620 21.63 0.41 -42.14
C VAL A 620 22.23 -0.30 -43.35
N VAL A 621 23.26 0.31 -43.95
CA VAL A 621 23.94 -0.27 -45.12
C VAL A 621 24.71 -1.54 -44.76
N ASP A 622 25.35 -1.56 -43.59
CA ASP A 622 26.11 -2.70 -43.10
C ASP A 622 25.94 -2.85 -41.57
N PRO A 623 25.14 -3.82 -41.09
CA PRO A 623 24.97 -4.07 -39.66
C PRO A 623 26.29 -4.36 -38.92
N ALA A 624 27.30 -4.90 -39.60
CA ALA A 624 28.61 -5.16 -39.00
C ALA A 624 29.47 -3.89 -38.90
N ASN A 625 29.17 -2.87 -39.73
CA ASN A 625 29.95 -1.65 -39.82
C ASN A 625 29.08 -0.40 -39.88
N VAL A 626 28.30 -0.18 -38.81
CA VAL A 626 27.45 1.01 -38.63
C VAL A 626 28.30 2.29 -38.66
N THR A 627 27.93 3.23 -39.52
CA THR A 627 28.54 4.56 -39.66
C THR A 627 28.16 5.50 -38.51
N THR A 628 28.87 6.62 -38.35
CA THR A 628 28.55 7.61 -37.32
C THR A 628 27.13 8.15 -37.45
N GLU A 629 26.69 8.46 -38.67
CA GLU A 629 25.37 9.02 -38.96
C GLU A 629 24.23 8.02 -38.67
N GLU A 630 24.44 6.74 -38.99
CA GLU A 630 23.51 5.67 -38.63
C GLU A 630 23.48 5.44 -37.12
N PHE A 631 24.62 5.56 -36.43
CA PHE A 631 24.70 5.36 -35.00
C PHE A 631 23.96 6.45 -34.20
N GLU A 632 23.97 7.71 -34.64
CA GLU A 632 23.16 8.76 -34.00
C GLU A 632 21.66 8.44 -34.04
N LYS A 633 21.16 7.88 -35.16
CA LYS A 633 19.76 7.42 -35.26
C LYS A 633 19.46 6.24 -34.33
N ILE A 634 20.46 5.38 -34.04
CA ILE A 634 20.31 4.29 -33.08
C ILE A 634 20.20 4.85 -31.66
N LYS A 635 21.04 5.84 -31.29
CA LYS A 635 21.03 6.45 -29.96
C LYS A 635 19.66 7.00 -29.58
N GLU A 636 18.96 7.65 -30.52
CA GLU A 636 17.61 8.19 -30.31
C GLU A 636 16.59 7.13 -29.88
N LYS A 637 16.81 5.86 -30.27
CA LYS A 637 15.95 4.72 -29.93
C LYS A 637 16.38 3.98 -28.66
N VAL A 638 17.56 4.28 -28.09
CA VAL A 638 18.04 3.58 -26.90
C VAL A 638 17.18 3.96 -25.69
N LYS A 639 16.66 2.92 -25.04
CA LYS A 639 15.93 3.02 -23.78
C LYS A 639 16.57 2.11 -22.74
N ILE A 640 16.42 2.47 -21.47
CA ILE A 640 16.78 1.60 -20.34
C ILE A 640 15.53 1.15 -19.59
N GLU A 641 15.60 -0.02 -18.96
CA GLU A 641 14.58 -0.57 -18.08
C GLU A 641 15.19 -0.92 -16.72
N TYR A 642 14.35 -1.04 -15.69
CA TYR A 642 14.81 -1.61 -14.42
C TYR A 642 15.20 -3.08 -14.64
N SER A 643 16.41 -3.43 -14.21
CA SER A 643 17.00 -4.73 -14.52
C SER A 643 16.11 -5.88 -14.07
N GLN A 644 15.92 -6.85 -14.95
CA GLN A 644 15.10 -8.03 -14.64
C GLN A 644 15.78 -8.95 -13.62
N THR A 645 17.10 -8.79 -13.44
CA THR A 645 17.91 -9.60 -12.52
C THR A 645 18.25 -8.89 -11.21
N ASN A 646 17.84 -7.62 -11.05
CA ASN A 646 18.07 -6.84 -9.84
C ASN A 646 17.50 -7.56 -8.61
N ASN A 647 18.34 -7.88 -7.62
CA ASN A 647 17.94 -8.67 -6.46
C ASN A 647 17.43 -7.85 -5.26
N ASP A 648 17.20 -6.55 -5.41
CA ASP A 648 16.62 -5.71 -4.37
C ASP A 648 15.12 -5.99 -4.22
N ALA A 649 14.70 -6.44 -3.03
CA ALA A 649 13.31 -6.72 -2.71
C ALA A 649 12.40 -5.50 -2.93
N ASN A 650 12.91 -4.28 -2.71
CA ASN A 650 12.16 -3.04 -2.86
C ASN A 650 11.97 -2.62 -4.34
N PHE A 651 12.68 -3.26 -5.29
CA PHE A 651 12.57 -2.98 -6.72
C PHE A 651 11.89 -4.10 -7.52
N ILE A 652 11.45 -5.18 -6.88
CA ILE A 652 10.77 -6.31 -7.55
C ILE A 652 9.61 -5.84 -8.42
N SER A 653 8.77 -4.94 -7.90
CA SER A 653 7.60 -4.43 -8.62
C SER A 653 7.93 -3.60 -9.86
N LYS A 654 9.19 -3.12 -9.98
CA LYS A 654 9.65 -2.27 -11.09
C LYS A 654 10.40 -3.04 -12.17
N ARG A 655 10.81 -4.29 -11.93
CA ARG A 655 11.62 -5.07 -12.89
C ARG A 655 10.98 -5.12 -14.28
N GLY A 656 11.77 -4.87 -15.32
CA GLY A 656 11.34 -4.81 -16.72
C GLY A 656 10.50 -3.57 -17.09
N GLN A 657 10.19 -2.68 -16.15
CA GLN A 657 9.53 -1.42 -16.47
C GLN A 657 10.53 -0.43 -17.05
N SER A 658 10.07 0.38 -18.01
CA SER A 658 10.90 1.45 -18.58
C SER A 658 11.22 2.51 -17.54
N VAL A 659 12.41 3.11 -17.64
CA VAL A 659 12.86 4.14 -16.69
C VAL A 659 12.47 5.52 -17.20
N ASP A 660 11.66 6.23 -16.42
CA ASP A 660 11.37 7.64 -16.67
C ASP A 660 12.62 8.50 -16.46
N ASN A 661 12.73 9.60 -17.22
CA ASN A 661 13.85 10.54 -17.14
C ASN A 661 15.23 9.86 -17.23
N GLN A 662 15.37 8.85 -18.09
CA GLN A 662 16.61 8.06 -18.26
C GLN A 662 17.87 8.91 -18.51
N GLU A 663 17.73 10.11 -19.07
CA GLU A 663 18.84 11.05 -19.30
C GLU A 663 19.53 11.48 -17.99
N THR A 664 18.81 11.43 -16.87
CA THR A 664 19.39 11.66 -15.52
C THR A 664 20.29 10.51 -15.06
N ARG A 665 20.19 9.34 -15.70
CA ARG A 665 20.92 8.11 -15.35
C ARG A 665 22.03 7.79 -16.33
N ILE A 666 21.84 8.14 -17.60
CA ILE A 666 22.80 7.89 -18.67
C ILE A 666 23.81 9.03 -18.71
N SER A 667 25.10 8.68 -18.70
CA SER A 667 26.20 9.61 -18.94
C SER A 667 26.49 9.74 -20.43
N THR A 668 26.77 8.61 -21.11
CA THR A 668 27.11 8.58 -22.53
C THR A 668 26.59 7.32 -23.21
N ILE A 669 26.35 7.39 -24.51
CA ILE A 669 26.06 6.24 -25.37
C ILE A 669 27.11 6.19 -26.48
N THR A 670 27.86 5.10 -26.57
CA THR A 670 28.98 4.93 -27.50
C THR A 670 28.93 3.55 -28.17
N LYS A 671 29.76 3.38 -29.21
CA LYS A 671 30.01 2.09 -29.87
C LYS A 671 31.42 1.64 -29.52
N ASP A 672 31.58 0.39 -29.09
CA ASP A 672 32.90 -0.18 -28.83
C ASP A 672 33.55 -0.75 -30.11
N ALA A 673 34.82 -1.17 -29.99
CA ALA A 673 35.57 -1.78 -31.09
C ALA A 673 35.02 -3.15 -31.53
N ASN A 674 34.20 -3.79 -30.70
CA ASN A 674 33.59 -5.11 -30.97
C ASN A 674 32.22 -4.98 -31.66
N GLY A 675 31.74 -3.76 -31.90
CA GLY A 675 30.42 -3.54 -32.51
C GLY A 675 29.27 -3.67 -31.52
N ASN A 676 29.49 -3.39 -30.24
CA ASN A 676 28.43 -3.29 -29.24
C ASN A 676 28.01 -1.83 -29.03
N LEU A 677 26.73 -1.64 -28.74
CA LEU A 677 26.19 -0.45 -28.12
C LEU A 677 26.58 -0.47 -26.64
N VAL A 678 27.23 0.59 -26.17
CA VAL A 678 27.64 0.76 -24.77
C VAL A 678 26.91 1.95 -24.18
N VAL A 679 26.15 1.71 -23.10
CA VAL A 679 25.56 2.76 -22.28
C VAL A 679 26.40 2.89 -21.03
N THR A 680 26.99 4.07 -20.81
CA THR A 680 27.70 4.41 -19.58
C THR A 680 26.77 5.22 -18.69
N TYR A 681 26.54 4.78 -17.46
CA TYR A 681 25.70 5.45 -16.48
C TYR A 681 26.47 6.54 -15.71
N LYS A 682 25.78 7.37 -14.92
CA LYS A 682 26.38 8.50 -14.19
C LYS A 682 27.39 8.07 -13.13
N ASP A 683 27.26 6.86 -12.59
CA ASP A 683 28.23 6.27 -11.68
C ASP A 683 29.47 5.68 -12.37
N GLY A 684 29.51 5.72 -13.71
CA GLY A 684 30.60 5.20 -14.54
C GLY A 684 30.49 3.71 -14.87
N SER A 685 29.48 3.00 -14.36
CA SER A 685 29.20 1.62 -14.77
C SER A 685 28.70 1.57 -16.21
N THR A 686 28.94 0.45 -16.89
CA THR A 686 28.60 0.29 -18.31
C THR A 686 27.76 -0.95 -18.55
N ASP A 687 26.69 -0.80 -19.34
CA ASP A 687 25.93 -1.91 -19.89
C ASP A 687 26.13 -1.98 -21.41
N THR A 688 26.07 -3.19 -21.97
CA THR A 688 26.41 -3.47 -23.36
C THR A 688 25.40 -4.40 -24.02
N LYS A 689 24.98 -4.05 -25.25
CA LYS A 689 24.22 -4.94 -26.13
C LYS A 689 24.81 -4.95 -27.55
N PRO A 690 24.73 -6.07 -28.30
CA PRO A 690 25.17 -6.12 -29.68
C PRO A 690 24.42 -5.10 -30.56
N LEU A 691 25.11 -4.35 -31.43
CA LEU A 691 24.46 -3.44 -32.39
C LEU A 691 23.51 -4.16 -33.35
N SER A 692 23.72 -5.45 -33.58
CA SER A 692 22.84 -6.29 -34.40
C SER A 692 21.42 -6.41 -33.83
N GLU A 693 21.21 -6.17 -32.53
CA GLU A 693 19.85 -6.11 -31.95
C GLU A 693 19.12 -4.83 -32.38
N PHE A 694 19.85 -3.76 -32.68
CA PHE A 694 19.32 -2.43 -33.00
C PHE A 694 19.27 -2.13 -34.50
N THR A 695 19.85 -2.98 -35.33
CA THR A 695 20.06 -2.71 -36.77
C THR A 695 19.45 -3.77 -37.67
N SER A 696 19.11 -3.37 -38.89
CA SER A 696 18.68 -4.28 -39.95
C SER A 696 19.34 -3.92 -41.28
N LEU A 697 19.67 -4.93 -42.10
CA LEU A 697 20.33 -4.73 -43.38
C LEU A 697 19.37 -4.06 -44.39
N ASN A 698 19.78 -2.94 -44.98
CA ASN A 698 19.02 -2.25 -46.01
C ASN A 698 19.12 -2.98 -47.36
N LYS A 699 18.06 -3.69 -47.74
CA LYS A 699 18.00 -4.45 -49.01
C LYS A 699 17.50 -3.64 -50.20
N GLN A 700 16.92 -2.46 -49.97
CA GLN A 700 16.25 -1.67 -51.02
C GLN A 700 17.18 -1.28 -52.18
N PRO A 701 18.43 -0.80 -51.95
CA PRO A 701 19.32 -0.45 -53.06
C PRO A 701 19.67 -1.63 -53.99
N ALA A 702 19.67 -2.87 -53.47
CA ALA A 702 19.90 -4.06 -54.27
C ALA A 702 18.67 -4.41 -55.11
N ILE A 703 17.47 -4.30 -54.52
CA ILE A 703 16.19 -4.48 -55.21
C ILE A 703 16.08 -3.50 -56.38
N ASP A 704 16.37 -2.22 -56.14
CA ASP A 704 16.30 -1.16 -57.15
C ASP A 704 17.28 -1.41 -58.31
N ALA A 705 18.50 -1.84 -58.00
CA ALA A 705 19.50 -2.17 -59.01
C ALA A 705 19.08 -3.36 -59.90
N VAL A 706 18.47 -4.40 -59.33
CA VAL A 706 17.94 -5.54 -60.09
C VAL A 706 16.76 -5.12 -60.96
N ASN A 707 15.84 -4.30 -60.43
CA ASN A 707 14.72 -3.75 -61.19
C ASN A 707 15.22 -2.97 -62.41
N LYS A 708 16.18 -2.06 -62.18
CA LYS A 708 16.78 -1.23 -63.23
C LYS A 708 17.50 -2.06 -64.30
N ALA A 709 18.29 -3.05 -63.90
CA ALA A 709 18.97 -3.95 -64.83
C ALA A 709 17.99 -4.71 -65.75
N ALA A 710 16.86 -5.18 -65.20
CA ALA A 710 15.82 -5.85 -65.98
C ALA A 710 15.12 -4.90 -66.95
N GLU A 711 14.79 -3.68 -66.51
CA GLU A 711 14.19 -2.64 -67.37
C GLU A 711 15.10 -2.29 -68.54
N ASP A 712 16.39 -2.07 -68.27
CA ASP A 712 17.39 -1.77 -69.30
C ASP A 712 17.55 -2.93 -70.29
N LYS A 713 17.57 -4.18 -69.80
CA LYS A 713 17.68 -5.35 -70.68
C LYS A 713 16.43 -5.57 -71.54
N ILE A 714 15.24 -5.35 -71.00
CA ILE A 714 13.98 -5.41 -71.77
C ILE A 714 13.98 -4.35 -72.87
N ALA A 715 14.46 -3.13 -72.59
CA ALA A 715 14.59 -2.09 -73.60
C ALA A 715 15.56 -2.50 -74.73
N GLU A 716 16.71 -3.09 -74.38
CA GLU A 716 17.67 -3.63 -75.36
C GLU A 716 17.04 -4.73 -76.25
N ILE A 717 16.30 -5.68 -75.65
CA ILE A 717 15.62 -6.75 -76.40
C ILE A 717 14.58 -6.17 -77.35
N ASN A 718 13.78 -5.20 -76.90
CA ASN A 718 12.74 -4.57 -77.72
C ASN A 718 13.33 -3.80 -78.92
N ALA A 719 14.52 -3.22 -78.76
CA ALA A 719 15.24 -2.51 -79.82
C ALA A 719 15.86 -3.44 -80.89
N ASN A 720 15.89 -4.75 -80.68
CA ASN A 720 16.47 -5.69 -81.64
C ASN A 720 15.57 -5.86 -82.88
N THR A 721 15.99 -5.32 -84.03
CA THR A 721 15.25 -5.39 -85.30
C THR A 721 15.37 -6.73 -86.03
N ASN A 722 16.35 -7.56 -85.65
CA ASN A 722 16.56 -8.87 -86.26
C ASN A 722 15.65 -9.95 -85.66
N ALA A 723 15.18 -9.73 -84.42
CA ALA A 723 14.23 -10.61 -83.75
C ALA A 723 12.78 -10.35 -84.18
N THR A 724 11.97 -11.40 -84.23
CA THR A 724 10.51 -11.26 -84.32
C THR A 724 9.90 -10.95 -82.95
N GLU A 725 8.67 -10.45 -82.92
CA GLU A 725 7.94 -10.15 -81.68
C GLU A 725 7.79 -11.41 -80.79
N GLU A 726 7.62 -12.60 -81.37
CA GLU A 726 7.57 -13.84 -80.59
C GLU A 726 8.93 -14.21 -79.97
N GLU A 727 10.05 -13.99 -80.69
CA GLU A 727 11.41 -14.22 -80.18
C GLU A 727 11.76 -13.22 -79.05
N LYS A 728 11.32 -11.96 -79.18
CA LYS A 728 11.45 -10.93 -78.13
C LYS A 728 10.64 -11.29 -76.89
N ALA A 729 9.37 -11.68 -77.06
CA ALA A 729 8.49 -12.04 -75.96
C ALA A 729 9.06 -13.19 -75.11
N ALA A 730 9.65 -14.21 -75.76
CA ALA A 730 10.31 -15.31 -75.06
C ALA A 730 11.54 -14.84 -74.25
N ALA A 731 12.36 -13.95 -74.81
CA ALA A 731 13.51 -13.40 -74.10
C ALA A 731 13.10 -12.48 -72.92
N ILE A 732 12.08 -11.64 -73.11
CA ILE A 732 11.51 -10.79 -72.04
C ILE A 732 10.93 -11.65 -70.91
N GLN A 733 10.29 -12.78 -71.25
CA GLN A 733 9.81 -13.73 -70.25
C GLN A 733 10.97 -14.29 -69.41
N LYS A 734 12.12 -14.60 -70.05
CA LYS A 734 13.32 -15.05 -69.35
C LYS A 734 13.88 -13.97 -68.41
N VAL A 735 13.99 -12.71 -68.88
CA VAL A 735 14.42 -11.58 -68.05
C VAL A 735 13.53 -11.41 -66.83
N ASN A 736 12.21 -11.46 -66.99
CA ASN A 736 11.28 -11.34 -65.87
C ASN A 736 11.37 -12.53 -64.89
N ALA A 737 11.63 -13.74 -65.39
CA ALA A 737 11.85 -14.91 -64.55
C ALA A 737 13.14 -14.78 -63.73
N ASP A 738 14.25 -14.36 -64.35
CA ASP A 738 15.53 -14.20 -63.67
C ASP A 738 15.54 -12.98 -62.72
N LYS A 739 14.81 -11.90 -63.06
CA LYS A 739 14.47 -10.80 -62.12
C LYS A 739 13.75 -11.33 -60.89
N THR A 740 12.72 -12.16 -61.07
CA THR A 740 11.94 -12.71 -59.94
C THR A 740 12.80 -13.59 -59.05
N LYS A 741 13.67 -14.43 -59.63
CA LYS A 741 14.65 -15.22 -58.88
C LYS A 741 15.63 -14.35 -58.10
N ALA A 742 16.17 -13.30 -58.72
CA ALA A 742 17.09 -12.37 -58.07
C ALA A 742 16.45 -11.64 -56.88
N LEU A 743 15.22 -11.13 -57.05
CA LEU A 743 14.46 -10.49 -55.97
C LEU A 743 14.14 -11.47 -54.83
N THR A 744 13.85 -12.73 -55.16
CA THR A 744 13.61 -13.79 -54.17
C THR A 744 14.89 -14.06 -53.37
N ALA A 745 16.04 -14.19 -54.05
CA ALA A 745 17.34 -14.40 -53.39
C ALA A 745 17.73 -13.22 -52.49
N ILE A 746 17.48 -11.98 -52.90
CA ILE A 746 17.74 -10.79 -52.07
C ILE A 746 16.85 -10.77 -50.82
N ASN A 747 15.56 -11.08 -50.99
CA ASN A 747 14.59 -11.05 -49.90
C ASN A 747 14.68 -12.24 -48.95
N ASP A 748 15.50 -13.24 -49.25
CA ASP A 748 15.70 -14.40 -48.38
C ASP A 748 16.18 -13.98 -46.98
N ASN A 749 15.58 -14.56 -45.95
CA ASN A 749 15.86 -14.23 -44.55
C ASN A 749 17.28 -14.61 -44.11
N SER A 750 17.95 -15.53 -44.82
CA SER A 750 19.36 -15.87 -44.59
C SER A 750 20.33 -14.78 -45.07
N VAL A 751 19.88 -13.87 -45.94
CA VAL A 751 20.67 -12.73 -46.39
C VAL A 751 20.64 -11.64 -45.32
N THR A 752 21.52 -11.78 -44.34
CA THR A 752 21.66 -10.89 -43.17
C THR A 752 22.92 -10.04 -43.21
N THR A 753 23.84 -10.29 -44.14
CA THR A 753 25.12 -9.56 -44.26
C THR A 753 25.20 -8.80 -45.58
N LYS A 754 25.96 -7.70 -45.59
CA LYS A 754 26.21 -6.92 -46.80
C LYS A 754 26.83 -7.77 -47.91
N ALA A 755 27.80 -8.63 -47.58
CA ALA A 755 28.47 -9.48 -48.56
C ALA A 755 27.50 -10.49 -49.23
N ALA A 756 26.62 -11.11 -48.46
CA ALA A 756 25.61 -12.02 -49.02
C ALA A 756 24.61 -11.27 -49.93
N LEU A 757 24.21 -10.05 -49.54
CA LEU A 757 23.33 -9.20 -50.34
C LEU A 757 23.99 -8.77 -51.66
N ASP A 758 25.24 -8.34 -51.60
CA ASP A 758 26.02 -7.95 -52.79
C ASP A 758 26.19 -9.14 -53.75
N ASN A 759 26.40 -10.35 -53.23
CA ASN A 759 26.49 -11.58 -54.04
C ASN A 759 25.16 -11.93 -54.72
N ALA A 760 24.04 -11.85 -53.99
CA ALA A 760 22.71 -12.10 -54.54
C ALA A 760 22.36 -11.09 -55.65
N LYS A 761 22.62 -9.80 -55.39
CA LYS A 761 22.49 -8.71 -56.37
C LYS A 761 23.30 -8.97 -57.62
N THR A 762 24.59 -9.25 -57.47
CA THR A 762 25.52 -9.44 -58.59
C THR A 762 25.15 -10.65 -59.43
N SER A 763 24.80 -11.77 -58.78
CA SER A 763 24.36 -13.00 -59.47
C SER A 763 23.07 -12.76 -60.27
N GLY A 764 22.11 -12.03 -59.68
CA GLY A 764 20.86 -11.66 -60.33
C GLY A 764 21.06 -10.77 -61.56
N ILE A 765 21.85 -9.70 -61.42
CA ILE A 765 22.18 -8.80 -62.55
C ILE A 765 22.89 -9.56 -63.67
N THR A 766 23.82 -10.45 -63.34
CA THR A 766 24.56 -11.27 -64.32
C THR A 766 23.63 -12.21 -65.09
N ALA A 767 22.68 -12.86 -64.41
CA ALA A 767 21.68 -13.72 -65.07
C ALA A 767 20.84 -12.93 -66.06
N ILE A 768 20.32 -11.77 -65.64
CA ILE A 768 19.53 -10.86 -66.50
C ILE A 768 20.33 -10.41 -67.71
N SER A 769 21.61 -10.01 -67.54
CA SER A 769 22.42 -9.50 -68.67
C SER A 769 22.65 -10.53 -69.78
N ASN A 770 22.58 -11.82 -69.45
CA ASN A 770 22.81 -12.92 -70.40
C ASN A 770 21.58 -13.24 -71.27
N ASP A 771 20.42 -12.63 -70.99
CA ASP A 771 19.17 -12.93 -71.68
C ASP A 771 19.05 -12.19 -73.00
N ASN A 772 19.05 -12.92 -74.11
CA ASN A 772 18.99 -12.33 -75.45
C ASN A 772 17.96 -13.07 -76.32
N PRO A 773 17.34 -12.41 -77.31
CA PRO A 773 16.45 -13.08 -78.25
C PRO A 773 17.24 -14.07 -79.12
N VAL A 774 16.63 -15.22 -79.40
CA VAL A 774 17.19 -16.26 -80.27
C VAL A 774 16.74 -15.99 -81.70
N VAL A 775 17.54 -15.24 -82.46
CA VAL A 775 17.19 -14.67 -83.79
C VAL A 775 17.36 -15.67 -84.93
N THR A 776 16.50 -16.68 -85.03
CA THR A 776 16.69 -17.76 -86.02
C THR A 776 15.65 -17.76 -87.13
N LYS A 777 14.48 -17.17 -86.91
CA LYS A 777 13.37 -17.24 -87.87
C LYS A 777 13.69 -16.55 -89.19
N LYS A 778 14.17 -15.30 -89.14
CA LYS A 778 14.53 -14.52 -90.34
C LYS A 778 15.68 -15.16 -91.11
N ASP A 779 16.70 -15.64 -90.41
CA ASP A 779 17.87 -16.29 -91.04
C ASP A 779 17.47 -17.57 -91.77
N THR A 780 16.62 -18.40 -91.14
CA THR A 780 16.08 -19.62 -91.76
C THR A 780 15.25 -19.30 -93.01
N ALA A 781 14.46 -18.23 -92.97
CA ALA A 781 13.66 -17.79 -94.11
C ALA A 781 14.53 -17.29 -95.27
N LYS A 782 15.56 -16.48 -94.99
CA LYS A 782 16.52 -16.00 -96.00
C LYS A 782 17.29 -17.15 -96.64
N ALA A 783 17.73 -18.13 -95.85
CA ALA A 783 18.43 -19.32 -96.36
C ALA A 783 17.56 -20.15 -97.33
N ALA A 784 16.24 -20.20 -97.10
CA ALA A 784 15.32 -20.85 -98.01
C ALA A 784 15.16 -20.08 -99.34
N ILE A 785 15.14 -18.74 -99.30
CA ILE A 785 15.16 -17.91 -100.51
C ILE A 785 16.46 -18.13 -101.29
N ASP A 786 17.61 -18.17 -100.62
CA ASP A 786 18.90 -18.45 -101.26
C ASP A 786 18.94 -19.83 -101.92
N THR A 787 18.33 -20.82 -101.27
CA THR A 787 18.23 -22.17 -101.84
C THR A 787 17.34 -22.18 -103.07
N SER A 788 16.17 -21.54 -103.00
CA SER A 788 15.25 -21.41 -104.15
C SER A 788 15.88 -20.66 -105.33
N LEU A 789 16.65 -19.60 -105.06
CA LEU A 789 17.40 -18.88 -106.09
C LEU A 789 18.42 -19.79 -106.78
N ARG A 790 19.24 -20.50 -106.00
CA ARG A 790 20.27 -21.40 -106.53
C ARG A 790 19.67 -22.50 -107.42
N GLU A 791 18.57 -23.11 -106.97
CA GLU A 791 17.84 -24.12 -107.75
C GLU A 791 17.32 -23.54 -109.07
N LYS A 792 16.81 -22.31 -109.03
CA LYS A 792 16.28 -21.66 -110.23
C LYS A 792 17.37 -21.29 -111.24
N GLU A 793 18.48 -20.75 -110.77
CA GLU A 793 19.64 -20.44 -111.62
C GLU A 793 20.20 -21.70 -112.29
N ALA A 794 20.28 -22.82 -111.55
CA ALA A 794 20.70 -24.11 -112.10
C ALA A 794 19.74 -24.62 -113.20
N ALA A 795 18.43 -24.47 -113.02
CA ALA A 795 17.44 -24.82 -114.03
C ALA A 795 17.56 -23.95 -115.30
N ILE A 796 17.85 -22.65 -115.15
CA ILE A 796 18.11 -21.74 -116.26
C ILE A 796 19.40 -22.14 -117.00
N ASP A 797 20.45 -22.50 -116.27
CA ASP A 797 21.72 -22.96 -116.85
C ASP A 797 21.58 -24.24 -117.66
N ALA A 798 20.80 -25.20 -117.16
CA ALA A 798 20.53 -26.45 -117.85
C ALA A 798 19.70 -26.29 -119.14
N ASN A 799 19.06 -25.14 -119.35
CA ASN A 799 18.23 -24.91 -120.52
C ASN A 799 19.09 -24.60 -121.77
N ASN A 800 19.27 -25.60 -122.63
CA ASN A 800 20.06 -25.52 -123.87
C ASN A 800 19.40 -24.70 -124.99
N ALA A 801 18.12 -24.32 -124.85
CA ALA A 801 17.42 -23.48 -125.82
C ALA A 801 17.79 -21.99 -125.71
N LEU A 802 18.39 -21.56 -124.59
CA LEU A 802 18.74 -20.16 -124.34
C LEU A 802 20.16 -19.83 -124.81
N THR A 803 20.38 -18.57 -125.17
CA THR A 803 21.71 -17.95 -125.31
C THR A 803 22.29 -17.53 -123.96
N THR A 804 23.57 -17.15 -123.92
CA THR A 804 24.22 -16.67 -122.69
C THR A 804 23.55 -15.40 -122.17
N GLU A 805 23.20 -14.48 -123.06
CA GLU A 805 22.54 -13.21 -122.76
C GLU A 805 21.15 -13.43 -122.16
N GLU A 806 20.35 -14.33 -122.76
CA GLU A 806 19.01 -14.69 -122.25
C GLU A 806 19.08 -15.41 -120.89
N LYS A 807 20.10 -16.24 -120.65
CA LYS A 807 20.34 -16.85 -119.32
C LYS A 807 20.68 -15.80 -118.27
N ASN A 808 21.59 -14.89 -118.58
CA ASN A 808 22.01 -13.83 -117.67
C ASN A 808 20.83 -12.92 -117.28
N ALA A 809 19.98 -12.54 -118.24
CA ALA A 809 18.78 -11.74 -117.98
C ALA A 809 17.79 -12.46 -117.05
N ALA A 810 17.52 -13.75 -117.28
CA ALA A 810 16.63 -14.54 -116.43
C ALA A 810 17.19 -14.75 -115.01
N LYS A 811 18.49 -14.96 -114.86
CA LYS A 811 19.15 -15.03 -113.55
C LYS A 811 19.10 -13.70 -112.81
N ALA A 812 19.28 -12.58 -113.51
CA ALA A 812 19.15 -11.25 -112.93
C ALA A 812 17.74 -10.98 -112.40
N ASP A 813 16.68 -11.37 -113.14
CA ASP A 813 15.29 -11.28 -112.67
C ASP A 813 15.04 -12.17 -111.43
N ALA A 814 15.52 -13.42 -111.45
CA ALA A 814 15.42 -14.32 -110.30
C ALA A 814 16.12 -13.75 -109.06
N LYS A 815 17.32 -13.18 -109.23
CA LYS A 815 18.07 -12.52 -108.17
C LYS A 815 17.35 -11.29 -107.63
N ALA A 816 16.82 -10.42 -108.50
CA ALA A 816 16.07 -9.24 -108.07
C ALA A 816 14.84 -9.63 -107.24
N LYS A 817 14.10 -10.67 -107.66
CA LYS A 817 12.96 -11.20 -106.89
C LYS A 817 13.38 -11.79 -105.54
N ALA A 818 14.52 -12.48 -105.48
CA ALA A 818 15.08 -12.99 -104.24
C ALA A 818 15.49 -11.84 -103.29
N ASP A 819 16.12 -10.79 -103.80
CA ASP A 819 16.54 -9.62 -103.00
C ASP A 819 15.31 -8.87 -102.43
N VAL A 820 14.25 -8.68 -103.22
CA VAL A 820 12.97 -8.11 -102.75
C VAL A 820 12.34 -8.99 -101.65
N ALA A 821 12.37 -10.32 -101.81
CA ALA A 821 11.85 -11.23 -100.80
C ALA A 821 12.64 -11.16 -99.48
N LYS A 822 13.97 -11.08 -99.55
CA LYS A 822 14.82 -10.91 -98.36
C LYS A 822 14.53 -9.58 -97.64
N GLN A 823 14.32 -8.49 -98.39
CA GLN A 823 13.93 -7.21 -97.81
C GLN A 823 12.54 -7.28 -97.14
N ALA A 824 11.59 -8.00 -97.73
CA ALA A 824 10.29 -8.25 -97.09
C ALA A 824 10.42 -9.06 -95.79
N ILE A 825 11.34 -10.05 -95.74
CA ILE A 825 11.67 -10.81 -94.53
C ILE A 825 12.32 -9.92 -93.47
N ASP A 826 13.22 -9.01 -93.87
CA ASP A 826 13.86 -8.06 -92.96
C ASP A 826 12.84 -7.13 -92.30
N ASN A 827 11.88 -6.63 -93.07
CA ASN A 827 10.82 -5.74 -92.60
C ASN A 827 9.71 -6.46 -91.79
N ALA A 828 9.59 -7.79 -91.92
CA ALA A 828 8.59 -8.54 -91.19
C ALA A 828 8.90 -8.53 -89.68
N THR A 829 7.90 -8.21 -88.87
CA THR A 829 8.03 -8.12 -87.41
C THR A 829 7.56 -9.38 -86.68
N THR A 830 6.75 -10.23 -87.30
CA THR A 830 6.21 -11.46 -86.69
C THR A 830 6.65 -12.71 -87.44
N ASN A 831 6.66 -13.86 -86.75
CA ASN A 831 6.95 -15.15 -87.36
C ASN A 831 6.03 -15.45 -88.56
N ALA A 832 4.74 -15.13 -88.45
CA ALA A 832 3.76 -15.33 -89.52
C ALA A 832 4.04 -14.44 -90.74
N ALA A 833 4.45 -13.19 -90.54
CA ALA A 833 4.84 -12.30 -91.62
C ALA A 833 6.13 -12.77 -92.30
N VAL A 834 7.11 -13.27 -91.53
CA VAL A 834 8.34 -13.88 -92.08
C VAL A 834 8.01 -15.11 -92.93
N ASP A 835 7.12 -16.00 -92.45
CA ASP A 835 6.71 -17.19 -93.21
C ASP A 835 5.93 -16.83 -94.48
N SER A 836 5.09 -15.78 -94.42
CA SER A 836 4.37 -15.26 -95.58
C SER A 836 5.32 -14.69 -96.62
N ALA A 837 6.29 -13.86 -96.19
CA ALA A 837 7.30 -13.28 -97.07
C ALA A 837 8.22 -14.34 -97.68
N LYS A 838 8.63 -15.35 -96.90
CA LYS A 838 9.36 -16.52 -97.39
C LYS A 838 8.58 -17.24 -98.49
N THR A 839 7.31 -17.58 -98.22
CA THR A 839 6.45 -18.32 -99.16
C THR A 839 6.30 -17.53 -100.46
N ALA A 840 5.86 -16.27 -100.37
CA ALA A 840 5.72 -15.38 -101.53
C ALA A 840 7.03 -15.24 -102.31
N GLY A 841 8.16 -15.09 -101.61
CA GLY A 841 9.49 -14.99 -102.21
C GLY A 841 9.89 -16.25 -102.98
N THR A 842 9.78 -17.43 -102.38
CA THR A 842 10.10 -18.70 -103.06
C THR A 842 9.22 -18.93 -104.29
N THR A 843 7.92 -18.59 -104.22
CA THR A 843 7.02 -18.64 -105.38
C THR A 843 7.44 -17.66 -106.47
N SER A 844 7.77 -16.42 -106.10
CA SER A 844 8.21 -15.40 -107.06
C SER A 844 9.49 -15.81 -107.79
N VAL A 845 10.51 -16.27 -107.07
CA VAL A 845 11.78 -16.76 -107.64
C VAL A 845 11.56 -17.98 -108.56
N SER A 846 10.79 -18.98 -108.12
CA SER A 846 10.53 -20.18 -108.91
C SER A 846 9.71 -19.91 -110.19
N SER A 847 8.89 -18.86 -110.21
CA SER A 847 8.04 -18.47 -111.35
C SER A 847 8.79 -17.85 -112.54
N VAL A 848 10.07 -17.51 -112.42
CA VAL A 848 10.85 -16.90 -113.51
C VAL A 848 10.91 -17.82 -114.73
N THR A 849 10.40 -17.39 -115.88
CA THR A 849 10.43 -18.17 -117.12
C THR A 849 11.35 -17.49 -118.14
N PRO A 850 12.46 -18.12 -118.53
CA PRO A 850 13.35 -17.55 -119.53
C PRO A 850 12.72 -17.64 -120.92
N ILE A 851 12.87 -16.57 -121.71
CA ILE A 851 12.33 -16.48 -123.08
C ILE A 851 13.44 -16.86 -124.07
N ALA A 852 13.24 -17.92 -124.86
CA ALA A 852 14.20 -18.40 -125.85
C ALA A 852 13.82 -17.92 -127.26
N THR A 853 14.47 -16.87 -127.74
CA THR A 853 14.16 -16.22 -129.03
C THR A 853 15.33 -16.23 -129.99
N ALA A 854 16.56 -16.05 -129.51
CA ALA A 854 17.71 -15.90 -130.40
C ALA A 854 18.06 -17.19 -131.16
N LYS A 855 18.07 -18.35 -130.49
CA LYS A 855 18.36 -19.64 -131.17
C LYS A 855 17.24 -20.10 -132.10
N SER A 856 15.98 -19.81 -131.80
CA SER A 856 14.85 -20.15 -132.69
C SER A 856 14.84 -19.24 -133.91
N ALA A 857 15.03 -17.93 -133.73
CA ALA A 857 15.18 -16.97 -134.82
C ALA A 857 16.36 -17.33 -135.74
N ALA A 858 17.52 -17.73 -135.19
CA ALA A 858 18.66 -18.18 -135.98
C ALA A 858 18.37 -19.46 -136.79
N LYS A 859 17.69 -20.45 -136.20
CA LYS A 859 17.25 -21.65 -136.94
C LYS A 859 16.29 -21.29 -138.07
N ASN A 860 15.27 -20.47 -137.78
CA ASN A 860 14.33 -20.01 -138.79
C ASN A 860 15.03 -19.25 -139.94
N ALA A 861 16.01 -18.39 -139.63
CA ALA A 861 16.78 -17.67 -140.64
C ALA A 861 17.65 -18.61 -141.51
N ILE A 862 18.20 -19.69 -140.93
CA ILE A 862 18.92 -20.74 -141.68
C ILE A 862 17.94 -21.52 -142.57
N ASP A 863 16.77 -21.90 -142.04
CA ASP A 863 15.75 -22.62 -142.80
C ASP A 863 15.21 -21.78 -143.97
N GLU A 864 14.98 -20.48 -143.75
CA GLU A 864 14.62 -19.54 -144.82
C GLU A 864 15.75 -19.39 -145.86
N ALA A 865 17.01 -19.30 -145.42
CA ALA A 865 18.15 -19.24 -146.32
C ALA A 865 18.34 -20.53 -147.13
N LEU A 866 18.12 -21.70 -146.51
CA LEU A 866 18.12 -23.01 -147.17
C LEU A 866 17.01 -23.07 -148.22
N LYS A 867 15.77 -22.75 -147.83
CA LYS A 867 14.61 -22.73 -148.73
C LYS A 867 14.82 -21.79 -149.92
N ALA A 868 15.42 -20.63 -149.70
CA ALA A 868 15.78 -19.69 -150.76
C ALA A 868 16.84 -20.28 -151.72
N LYS A 869 17.79 -21.07 -151.22
CA LYS A 869 18.79 -21.76 -152.06
C LYS A 869 18.24 -22.97 -152.79
N GLU A 870 17.40 -23.78 -152.17
CA GLU A 870 16.67 -24.86 -152.83
C GLU A 870 15.85 -24.32 -154.00
N ALA A 871 15.09 -23.24 -153.79
CA ALA A 871 14.36 -22.56 -154.87
C ALA A 871 15.26 -22.03 -156.00
N GLN A 872 16.47 -21.54 -155.69
CA GLN A 872 17.45 -21.13 -156.70
C GLN A 872 18.03 -22.31 -157.49
N LEU A 873 18.22 -23.47 -156.85
CA LEU A 873 18.72 -24.69 -157.49
C LEU A 873 17.64 -25.32 -158.39
N ASP A 874 16.39 -25.39 -157.93
CA ASP A 874 15.25 -25.89 -158.71
C ASP A 874 14.98 -25.03 -159.97
N ALA A 875 15.39 -23.76 -159.96
CA ALA A 875 15.24 -22.84 -161.09
C ALA A 875 16.35 -22.96 -162.15
N ARG A 876 17.36 -23.81 -161.96
CA ARG A 876 18.43 -24.04 -162.96
C ARG A 876 17.96 -24.96 -164.08
N THR A 877 18.35 -24.65 -165.32
CA THR A 877 17.96 -25.39 -166.54
C THR A 877 19.16 -25.98 -167.30
N ASP A 878 20.35 -26.00 -166.69
CA ASP A 878 21.63 -26.37 -167.31
C ASP A 878 22.08 -27.81 -167.04
#